data_AF-A0A7G8DBQ8-F1
#
_entry.id   AF-A0A7G8DBQ8-F1
#
_cell.length_a   1.000
_cell.length_b   1.000
_cell.length_c   1.000
_cell.angle_alpha   90.00
_cell.angle_beta   90.00
_cell.angle_gamma   90.00
#
_symmetry.space_group_name_H-M   'P 1'
#
loop_
_entity.id
_entity.type
_entity.pdbx_description
1 polymer ?
#
loop_
_entity_poly.entity_id
_entity_poly.type
_entity_poly.pdbx_seq_one_letter_code
_entity_poly.pdbx_strand_id
1 'polypeptide(L)'
;MATNTRHFKLDTSCPLRRQQGERASAHQHFQRWKELEWCSDEELAADNGIVSAATFARYRTGYKWEERRSLFLARQQQPIHERIYPLPDKTAEAPKARKRRRSDATVTNNGDTLLPPPEPIQMGLTEFSLLYARVVCPGFELDSVTEAMLVEFEALIDGKAGGRLMVNPPPRHSKTTCAILALCWSLLRYPDRGHILISANGRLSAMNCALFKTLFEVAVPAGYGIKTDQKSKLAWAPDWEGGRTQLAASRGAALLGYTGHIVLVDDIVGNIAECESVDVIDTAMRTIGVDIMTRLTRDKAGKGQGLILIAQRLGPNDPTQRMIDRDKGREKAGDKVVPWTVLASPLLNPDNDERARILNDYPASWLVKFPRFGEPGEPVSHQFTKEFAEELEAQMPPTDFAALYKLDCSVDVGYCSWRRSYLVPIEQDDITCRGSFIAIDMNLSGEKGSDTSALVAVGAQDQKAVILGVHELHGHVEDALPQILDYADKYNCHTLGVEKAAGGHYILRSLGNNVAGRTFNVVPLSHEGRSKRNRQAKILGLAASGKVLIRADVPLIETLHQQQRSIALDKKRDRDDYADACNYAVDWVNSHWLSSGFTPGDVRWVGGSGGIAGVTEVTWGRGTHARRPSLAERYKIWD
;
A
#
# COMPACT_ATOMS: atom_id res chain seq x y z
N MET A 1 -34.46 -27.57 -41.11
CA MET A 1 -33.27 -27.50 -40.22
C MET A 1 -32.86 -26.05 -40.12
N ALA A 2 -33.06 -25.43 -38.95
CA ALA A 2 -32.83 -24.00 -38.75
C ALA A 2 -31.32 -23.69 -38.66
N THR A 3 -30.81 -22.85 -39.55
CA THR A 3 -29.47 -22.28 -39.48
C THR A 3 -29.44 -21.21 -38.39
N ASN A 4 -28.76 -21.53 -37.29
CA ASN A 4 -28.60 -20.65 -36.14
C ASN A 4 -27.59 -19.55 -36.45
N THR A 5 -28.05 -18.42 -37.02
CA THR A 5 -27.25 -17.21 -37.20
C THR A 5 -27.02 -16.53 -35.85
N ARG A 6 -26.00 -16.98 -35.11
CA ARG A 6 -25.43 -16.19 -34.02
C ARG A 6 -24.67 -15.00 -34.63
N HIS A 7 -25.13 -13.79 -34.34
CA HIS A 7 -24.44 -12.56 -34.69
C HIS A 7 -23.00 -12.55 -34.15
N PHE A 8 -22.04 -12.45 -35.06
CA PHE A 8 -20.63 -12.24 -34.75
C PHE A 8 -20.47 -10.83 -34.15
N LYS A 9 -20.09 -10.73 -32.87
CA LYS A 9 -19.67 -9.45 -32.26
C LYS A 9 -18.15 -9.34 -32.33
N LEU A 10 -17.68 -8.40 -33.13
CA LEU A 10 -16.27 -8.09 -33.32
C LEU A 10 -15.78 -7.25 -32.13
N ASP A 11 -14.79 -7.75 -31.39
CA ASP A 11 -14.05 -6.96 -30.41
C ASP A 11 -12.89 -6.25 -31.13
N THR A 12 -12.98 -4.94 -31.27
CA THR A 12 -12.01 -4.09 -31.99
C THR A 12 -10.67 -3.97 -31.28
N SER A 13 -10.54 -4.46 -30.05
CA SER A 13 -9.33 -4.35 -29.23
C SER A 13 -8.40 -5.58 -29.30
N CYS A 14 -8.81 -6.67 -29.95
CA CYS A 14 -8.06 -7.93 -29.96
C CYS A 14 -7.36 -8.26 -31.30
N PRO A 15 -6.14 -8.85 -31.30
CA PRO A 15 -5.51 -9.40 -32.49
C PRO A 15 -6.29 -10.59 -33.07
N LEU A 16 -6.38 -10.67 -34.39
CA LEU A 16 -7.07 -11.71 -35.18
C LEU A 16 -6.79 -13.17 -34.76
N ARG A 17 -5.62 -13.45 -34.14
CA ARG A 17 -5.23 -14.79 -33.69
C ARG A 17 -6.11 -15.40 -32.60
N ARG A 18 -6.94 -14.62 -31.90
CA ARG A 18 -7.72 -15.10 -30.72
C ARG A 18 -9.21 -15.36 -30.97
N GLN A 19 -9.73 -15.18 -32.19
CA GLN A 19 -11.12 -15.51 -32.49
C GLN A 19 -11.19 -16.94 -33.07
N GLN A 20 -11.20 -17.95 -32.20
CA GLN A 20 -11.34 -19.35 -32.60
C GLN A 20 -12.80 -19.70 -32.88
N GLY A 21 -13.07 -20.09 -34.13
CA GLY A 21 -14.37 -20.57 -34.58
C GLY A 21 -14.52 -20.28 -36.06
N GLU A 22 -14.04 -21.23 -36.87
CA GLU A 22 -14.04 -21.25 -38.33
C GLU A 22 -12.86 -20.58 -39.07
N ARG A 23 -12.13 -21.46 -39.79
CA ARG A 23 -11.22 -21.23 -40.92
C ARG A 23 -9.84 -20.64 -40.61
N ALA A 24 -8.98 -21.51 -40.06
CA ALA A 24 -7.52 -21.43 -40.23
C ALA A 24 -7.10 -21.26 -41.71
N SER A 25 -7.91 -21.71 -42.67
CA SER A 25 -7.66 -21.51 -44.12
C SER A 25 -7.83 -20.04 -44.56
N ALA A 26 -8.77 -19.30 -43.98
CA ALA A 26 -8.97 -17.89 -44.28
C ALA A 26 -7.78 -17.07 -43.76
N HIS A 27 -7.33 -17.33 -42.53
CA HIS A 27 -6.19 -16.63 -41.93
C HIS A 27 -4.88 -16.88 -42.69
N GLN A 28 -4.61 -18.12 -43.13
CA GLN A 28 -3.45 -18.43 -43.97
C GLN A 28 -3.51 -17.75 -45.35
N HIS A 29 -4.70 -17.61 -45.95
CA HIS A 29 -4.85 -16.91 -47.23
C HIS A 29 -4.80 -15.38 -47.07
N PHE A 30 -5.32 -14.82 -45.97
CA PHE A 30 -5.17 -13.39 -45.62
C PHE A 30 -3.72 -12.98 -45.36
N GLN A 31 -2.83 -13.90 -45.03
CA GLN A 31 -1.38 -13.64 -44.96
C GLN A 31 -0.75 -13.59 -46.35
N ARG A 32 -1.16 -14.47 -47.28
CA ARG A 32 -0.77 -14.40 -48.70
C ARG A 32 -1.26 -13.14 -49.41
N TRP A 33 -2.42 -12.59 -49.00
CA TRP A 33 -2.93 -11.28 -49.46
C TRP A 33 -2.02 -10.10 -49.15
N LYS A 34 -1.14 -10.22 -48.17
CA LYS A 34 -0.18 -9.17 -47.81
C LYS A 34 1.00 -9.13 -48.79
N GLU A 35 1.16 -10.18 -49.60
CA GLU A 35 2.30 -10.38 -50.50
C GLU A 35 1.95 -10.07 -51.97
N LEU A 36 0.66 -10.02 -52.33
CA LEU A 36 0.19 -9.71 -53.69
C LEU A 36 -0.64 -8.43 -53.68
N GLU A 37 -0.10 -7.36 -54.25
CA GLU A 37 -0.88 -6.15 -54.50
C GLU A 37 -1.92 -6.37 -55.61
N TRP A 38 -3.15 -5.94 -55.33
CA TRP A 38 -4.24 -5.62 -56.28
C TRP A 38 -4.95 -6.80 -56.98
N CYS A 39 -5.90 -7.40 -56.27
CA CYS A 39 -6.95 -8.24 -56.86
C CYS A 39 -8.36 -7.78 -56.43
N SER A 40 -9.31 -7.90 -57.35
CA SER A 40 -10.74 -7.67 -57.17
C SER A 40 -11.39 -8.77 -56.32
N ASP A 41 -12.57 -8.49 -55.74
CA ASP A 41 -13.30 -9.48 -54.94
C ASP A 41 -13.73 -10.69 -55.80
N GLU A 42 -13.93 -10.51 -57.11
CA GLU A 42 -14.19 -11.60 -58.07
C GLU A 42 -12.98 -12.50 -58.29
N GLU A 43 -11.78 -11.94 -58.48
CA GLU A 43 -10.54 -12.71 -58.65
C GLU A 43 -10.22 -13.50 -57.38
N LEU A 44 -10.49 -12.92 -56.22
CA LEU A 44 -10.33 -13.57 -54.92
C LEU A 44 -11.29 -14.73 -54.71
N ALA A 45 -12.52 -14.60 -55.18
CA ALA A 45 -13.49 -15.67 -55.14
C ALA A 45 -13.10 -16.81 -56.09
N ALA A 46 -12.59 -16.47 -57.28
CA ALA A 46 -12.11 -17.43 -58.26
C ALA A 46 -10.90 -18.24 -57.74
N ASP A 47 -9.92 -17.58 -57.13
CA ASP A 47 -8.75 -18.23 -56.53
C ASP A 47 -9.11 -19.07 -55.30
N ASN A 48 -10.11 -18.64 -54.53
CA ASN A 48 -10.50 -19.37 -53.32
C ASN A 48 -11.33 -20.62 -53.63
N GLY A 49 -12.14 -20.60 -54.70
CA GLY A 49 -13.01 -21.71 -55.13
C GLY A 49 -14.11 -22.12 -54.15
N ILE A 50 -14.18 -21.53 -52.94
CA ILE A 50 -15.07 -21.93 -51.84
C ILE A 50 -15.84 -20.73 -51.27
N VAL A 51 -15.24 -19.54 -51.24
CA VAL A 51 -15.80 -18.31 -50.69
C VAL A 51 -16.20 -17.38 -51.82
N SER A 52 -17.48 -17.00 -51.85
CA SER A 52 -18.02 -16.09 -52.87
C SER A 52 -17.46 -14.67 -52.73
N ALA A 53 -17.43 -13.94 -53.85
CA ALA A 53 -17.00 -12.53 -53.90
C ALA A 53 -17.81 -11.65 -52.92
N ALA A 54 -19.12 -11.91 -52.80
CA ALA A 54 -19.99 -11.20 -51.85
C ALA A 54 -19.57 -11.40 -50.39
N THR A 55 -19.02 -12.56 -50.05
CA THR A 55 -18.51 -12.83 -48.70
C THR A 55 -17.21 -12.08 -48.45
N PHE A 56 -16.31 -11.99 -49.45
CA PHE A 56 -15.10 -11.18 -49.36
C PHE A 56 -15.39 -9.69 -49.23
N ALA A 57 -16.36 -9.17 -49.99
CA ALA A 57 -16.82 -7.79 -49.87
C ALA A 57 -17.34 -7.46 -48.45
N ARG A 58 -18.08 -8.39 -47.82
CA ARG A 58 -18.54 -8.25 -46.43
C ARG A 58 -17.38 -8.25 -45.44
N TYR A 59 -16.35 -9.08 -45.64
CA TYR A 59 -15.14 -9.02 -44.82
C TYR A 59 -14.37 -7.72 -45.02
N ARG A 60 -14.17 -7.27 -46.26
CA ARG A 60 -13.49 -6.00 -46.59
C ARG A 60 -14.15 -4.82 -45.89
N THR A 61 -15.48 -4.80 -45.87
CA THR A 61 -16.29 -3.80 -45.15
C THR A 61 -16.18 -3.96 -43.63
N GLY A 62 -16.38 -5.16 -43.10
CA GLY A 62 -16.36 -5.44 -41.65
C GLY A 62 -15.01 -5.16 -40.97
N TYR A 63 -13.91 -5.30 -41.72
CA TYR A 63 -12.55 -5.00 -41.24
C TYR A 63 -12.07 -3.57 -41.57
N LYS A 64 -12.94 -2.71 -42.10
CA LYS A 64 -12.62 -1.31 -42.48
C LYS A 64 -11.36 -1.22 -43.35
N TRP A 65 -11.31 -2.06 -44.37
CA TRP A 65 -10.10 -2.29 -45.15
C TRP A 65 -9.58 -1.03 -45.85
N GLU A 66 -10.46 -0.24 -46.48
CA GLU A 66 -10.03 0.97 -47.21
C GLU A 66 -9.47 2.05 -46.26
N GLU A 67 -9.98 2.19 -45.04
CA GLU A 67 -9.40 3.07 -44.00
C GLU A 67 -7.99 2.60 -43.62
N ARG A 68 -7.82 1.30 -43.38
CA ARG A 68 -6.51 0.72 -43.01
C ARG A 68 -5.50 0.77 -44.15
N ARG A 69 -5.96 0.57 -45.39
CA ARG A 69 -5.17 0.73 -46.61
C ARG A 69 -4.74 2.19 -46.78
N SER A 70 -5.66 3.13 -46.61
CA SER A 70 -5.37 4.57 -46.69
C SER A 70 -4.35 4.98 -45.62
N LEU A 71 -4.46 4.48 -44.39
CA LEU A 71 -3.48 4.69 -43.33
C LEU A 71 -2.11 4.07 -43.64
N PHE A 72 -2.09 2.88 -44.26
CA PHE A 72 -0.86 2.23 -44.69
C PHE A 72 -0.16 2.99 -45.82
N LEU A 73 -0.91 3.43 -46.82
CA LEU A 73 -0.40 4.23 -47.94
C LEU A 73 0.02 5.63 -47.48
N ALA A 74 -0.71 6.25 -46.54
CA ALA A 74 -0.31 7.52 -45.92
C ALA A 74 1.02 7.38 -45.17
N ARG A 75 1.26 6.25 -44.47
CA ARG A 75 2.55 5.94 -43.83
C ARG A 75 3.69 5.71 -44.83
N GLN A 76 3.37 5.15 -46.00
CA GLN A 76 4.31 4.98 -47.12
C GLN A 76 4.67 6.31 -47.82
N GLN A 77 3.94 7.40 -47.58
CA GLN A 77 4.19 8.71 -48.18
C GLN A 77 4.89 9.70 -47.23
N GLN A 78 5.03 9.38 -45.93
CA GLN A 78 5.75 10.24 -44.97
C GLN A 78 7.27 10.21 -45.18
N PRO A 79 8.00 11.34 -44.96
CA PRO A 79 9.46 11.42 -45.06
C PRO A 79 10.17 10.47 -44.09
N ILE A 80 11.32 9.93 -44.52
CA ILE A 80 12.09 8.89 -43.81
C ILE A 80 12.47 9.25 -42.37
N HIS A 81 12.65 10.53 -42.04
CA HIS A 81 13.04 10.95 -40.68
C HIS A 81 11.86 10.97 -39.68
N GLU A 82 10.61 10.94 -40.14
CA GLU A 82 9.41 10.80 -39.31
C GLU A 82 8.93 9.33 -39.21
N ARG A 83 9.56 8.42 -39.97
CA ARG A 83 9.42 6.98 -39.78
C ARG A 83 10.39 6.56 -38.68
N ILE A 84 9.82 6.32 -37.50
CA ILE A 84 10.40 5.63 -36.34
C ILE A 84 11.62 4.77 -36.69
N TYR A 85 12.68 4.93 -35.89
CA TYR A 85 13.88 4.10 -35.77
C TYR A 85 13.69 2.67 -36.31
N PRO A 86 14.60 2.17 -37.16
CA PRO A 86 14.40 0.90 -37.84
C PRO A 86 14.26 -0.20 -36.79
N LEU A 87 13.09 -0.83 -36.74
CA LEU A 87 13.06 -2.25 -36.40
C LEU A 87 14.05 -2.93 -37.36
N PRO A 88 14.93 -3.83 -36.87
CA PRO A 88 15.94 -4.43 -37.72
C PRO A 88 15.28 -5.00 -38.97
N ASP A 89 15.74 -4.51 -40.10
CA ASP A 89 15.22 -4.78 -41.41
C ASP A 89 15.17 -6.30 -41.63
N LYS A 90 13.97 -6.86 -41.82
CA LYS A 90 13.80 -8.30 -42.13
C LYS A 90 14.40 -8.67 -43.48
N THR A 91 14.79 -7.68 -44.29
CA THR A 91 15.44 -7.84 -45.59
C THR A 91 16.90 -7.38 -45.62
N ALA A 92 17.41 -6.75 -44.57
CA ALA A 92 18.85 -6.65 -44.40
C ALA A 92 19.37 -8.05 -44.14
N GLU A 93 20.33 -8.51 -44.95
CA GLU A 93 21.11 -9.68 -44.58
C GLU A 93 21.57 -9.47 -43.14
N ALA A 94 21.02 -10.27 -42.21
CA ALA A 94 21.49 -10.31 -40.84
C ALA A 94 23.01 -10.34 -40.90
N PRO A 95 23.75 -9.43 -40.22
CA PRO A 95 25.19 -9.37 -40.30
C PRO A 95 25.68 -10.79 -40.09
N LYS A 96 26.20 -11.42 -41.18
CA LYS A 96 26.27 -12.89 -41.31
C LYS A 96 26.62 -13.45 -39.96
N ALA A 97 25.62 -13.98 -39.26
CA ALA A 97 25.81 -14.43 -37.89
C ALA A 97 26.93 -15.43 -38.01
N ARG A 98 28.12 -15.06 -37.54
CA ARG A 98 29.33 -15.86 -37.68
C ARG A 98 28.90 -17.20 -37.15
N LYS A 99 28.76 -18.22 -38.03
CA LYS A 99 28.21 -19.54 -37.66
C LYS A 99 28.93 -19.94 -36.39
N ARG A 100 28.29 -19.74 -35.23
CA ARG A 100 28.95 -19.89 -33.95
C ARG A 100 29.23 -21.38 -33.89
N ARG A 101 30.51 -21.73 -33.77
CA ARG A 101 30.93 -23.12 -33.81
C ARG A 101 30.21 -23.83 -32.66
N ARG A 102 29.68 -25.03 -32.93
CA ARG A 102 29.10 -25.93 -31.92
C ARG A 102 30.05 -26.22 -30.73
N SER A 103 31.32 -25.82 -30.81
CA SER A 103 32.33 -25.95 -29.78
C SER A 103 32.10 -25.08 -28.53
N ASP A 104 31.25 -24.05 -28.61
CA ASP A 104 31.11 -23.06 -27.53
C ASP A 104 29.82 -23.27 -26.69
N ALA A 105 29.06 -24.32 -26.97
CA ALA A 105 27.83 -24.65 -26.25
C ALA A 105 28.09 -25.75 -25.22
N THR A 106 27.67 -25.52 -23.98
CA THR A 106 27.82 -26.49 -22.90
C THR A 106 26.78 -27.58 -23.08
N VAL A 107 27.22 -28.81 -23.38
CA VAL A 107 26.33 -29.97 -23.50
C VAL A 107 25.92 -30.41 -22.11
N THR A 108 24.63 -30.32 -21.80
CA THR A 108 24.06 -30.82 -20.55
C THR A 108 24.05 -32.34 -20.50
N ASN A 109 23.91 -32.93 -19.31
CA ASN A 109 23.82 -34.38 -19.13
C ASN A 109 22.65 -35.05 -19.90
N ASN A 110 21.69 -34.25 -20.37
CA ASN A 110 20.53 -34.71 -21.15
C ASN A 110 20.74 -34.58 -22.67
N GLY A 111 21.91 -34.09 -23.13
CA GLY A 111 22.22 -33.88 -24.54
C GLY A 111 21.79 -32.51 -25.10
N ASP A 112 21.11 -31.68 -24.31
CA ASP A 112 20.75 -30.31 -24.72
C ASP A 112 21.98 -29.40 -24.67
N THR A 113 22.12 -28.54 -25.68
CA THR A 113 23.20 -27.56 -25.76
C THR A 113 22.75 -26.25 -25.14
N LEU A 114 23.27 -25.91 -23.96
CA LEU A 114 23.05 -24.59 -23.36
C LEU A 114 23.86 -23.55 -24.12
N LEU A 115 23.18 -22.49 -24.56
CA LEU A 115 23.84 -21.36 -25.21
C LEU A 115 24.65 -20.57 -24.17
N PRO A 116 25.82 -20.02 -24.53
CA PRO A 116 26.49 -19.04 -23.69
C PRO A 116 25.59 -17.80 -23.53
N PRO A 117 25.69 -17.05 -22.42
CA PRO A 117 24.85 -15.87 -22.19
C PRO A 117 24.97 -14.88 -23.37
N PRO A 118 23.88 -14.17 -23.73
CA PRO A 118 23.92 -13.15 -24.76
C PRO A 118 24.90 -12.03 -24.40
N GLU A 119 25.42 -11.33 -25.41
CA GLU A 119 26.21 -10.13 -25.16
C GLU A 119 25.33 -9.07 -24.47
N PRO A 120 25.81 -8.43 -23.40
CA PRO A 120 25.09 -7.35 -22.73
C PRO A 120 24.68 -6.24 -23.69
N ILE A 121 23.41 -5.85 -23.64
CA ILE A 121 22.94 -4.67 -24.38
C ILE A 121 23.66 -3.41 -23.90
N GLN A 122 24.08 -2.57 -24.84
CA GLN A 122 24.81 -1.33 -24.54
C GLN A 122 23.89 -0.11 -24.38
N MET A 123 22.66 -0.20 -24.88
CA MET A 123 21.66 0.89 -24.78
C MET A 123 21.21 1.15 -23.34
N GLY A 124 20.93 2.42 -23.05
CA GLY A 124 20.34 2.84 -21.77
C GLY A 124 18.88 2.41 -21.64
N LEU A 125 18.32 2.51 -20.44
CA LEU A 125 16.94 2.08 -20.17
C LEU A 125 15.91 2.97 -20.87
N THR A 126 16.18 4.27 -20.99
CA THR A 126 15.29 5.20 -21.72
C THR A 126 15.21 4.83 -23.20
N GLU A 127 16.35 4.61 -23.84
CA GLU A 127 16.40 4.18 -25.26
C GLU A 127 15.71 2.83 -25.45
N PHE A 128 15.98 1.86 -24.57
CA PHE A 128 15.30 0.58 -24.57
C PHE A 128 13.78 0.72 -24.43
N SER A 129 13.32 1.64 -23.57
CA SER A 129 11.90 1.88 -23.34
C SER A 129 11.23 2.47 -24.57
N LEU A 130 11.86 3.44 -25.26
CA LEU A 130 11.33 4.00 -26.50
C LEU A 130 11.18 2.95 -27.61
N LEU A 131 12.06 1.95 -27.65
CA LEU A 131 12.01 0.87 -28.64
C LEU A 131 10.92 -0.17 -28.32
N TYR A 132 10.79 -0.59 -27.05
CA TYR A 132 10.01 -1.77 -26.71
C TYR A 132 8.76 -1.52 -25.86
N ALA A 133 8.57 -0.34 -25.25
CA ALA A 133 7.42 -0.09 -24.39
C ALA A 133 6.08 -0.29 -25.10
N ARG A 134 6.01 0.05 -26.39
CA ARG A 134 4.80 -0.11 -27.23
C ARG A 134 4.35 -1.56 -27.42
N VAL A 135 5.20 -2.53 -27.13
CA VAL A 135 4.84 -3.97 -27.13
C VAL A 135 3.83 -4.28 -26.03
N VAL A 136 3.99 -3.66 -24.87
CA VAL A 136 3.16 -3.92 -23.68
C VAL A 136 2.18 -2.78 -23.37
N CYS A 137 2.48 -1.56 -23.84
CA CYS A 137 1.63 -0.38 -23.69
C CYS A 137 1.67 0.44 -24.99
N PRO A 138 0.74 0.23 -25.95
CA PRO A 138 0.78 0.88 -27.26
C PRO A 138 0.79 2.41 -27.23
N GLY A 139 0.14 3.00 -26.22
CA GLY A 139 0.11 4.45 -25.98
C GLY A 139 1.22 4.95 -25.07
N PHE A 140 2.30 4.19 -24.88
CA PHE A 140 3.42 4.64 -24.06
C PHE A 140 4.08 5.87 -24.69
N GLU A 141 4.17 6.92 -23.88
CA GLU A 141 4.82 8.18 -24.18
C GLU A 141 5.73 8.54 -23.01
N LEU A 142 6.87 9.17 -23.34
CA LEU A 142 7.84 9.62 -22.36
C LEU A 142 7.45 11.03 -21.91
N ASP A 143 7.27 11.20 -20.61
CA ASP A 143 7.00 12.46 -19.93
C ASP A 143 7.97 12.66 -18.76
N SER A 144 7.86 13.77 -18.04
CA SER A 144 8.78 14.10 -16.95
C SER A 144 8.74 13.09 -15.79
N VAL A 145 7.62 12.40 -15.57
CA VAL A 145 7.46 11.42 -14.49
C VAL A 145 8.06 10.08 -14.89
N THR A 146 7.71 9.58 -16.08
CA THR A 146 8.23 8.33 -16.64
C THR A 146 9.72 8.42 -16.93
N GLU A 147 10.23 9.54 -17.45
CA GLU A 147 11.66 9.77 -17.62
C GLU A 147 12.41 9.70 -16.28
N ALA A 148 11.92 10.39 -15.24
CA ALA A 148 12.51 10.34 -13.92
C ALA A 148 12.51 8.91 -13.34
N MET A 149 11.41 8.15 -13.51
CA MET A 149 11.35 6.75 -13.08
C MET A 149 12.40 5.89 -13.78
N LEU A 150 12.54 6.01 -15.11
CA LEU A 150 13.50 5.21 -15.88
C LEU A 150 14.94 5.55 -15.50
N VAL A 151 15.26 6.83 -15.30
CA VAL A 151 16.60 7.26 -14.86
C VAL A 151 16.96 6.65 -13.49
N GLU A 152 16.04 6.69 -12.53
CA GLU A 152 16.29 6.14 -11.19
C GLU A 152 16.32 4.61 -11.19
N PHE A 153 15.49 3.94 -12.01
CA PHE A 153 15.57 2.49 -12.20
C PHE A 153 16.91 2.07 -12.79
N GLU A 154 17.38 2.75 -13.84
CA GLU A 154 18.69 2.49 -14.44
C GLU A 154 19.82 2.70 -13.43
N ALA A 155 19.79 3.81 -12.68
CA ALA A 155 20.80 4.09 -11.66
C ALA A 155 20.84 3.02 -10.57
N LEU A 156 19.68 2.52 -10.12
CA LEU A 156 19.63 1.43 -9.15
C LEU A 156 20.14 0.11 -9.72
N ILE A 157 19.72 -0.25 -10.94
CA ILE A 157 20.10 -1.52 -11.58
C ILE A 157 21.61 -1.55 -11.91
N ASP A 158 22.19 -0.41 -12.32
CA ASP A 158 23.64 -0.27 -12.53
C ASP A 158 24.45 -0.25 -11.21
N GLY A 159 23.79 -0.24 -10.05
CA GLY A 159 24.42 -0.19 -8.73
C GLY A 159 24.91 1.20 -8.32
N LYS A 160 24.40 2.27 -8.94
CA LYS A 160 24.76 3.68 -8.67
C LYS A 160 23.88 4.31 -7.57
N ALA A 161 22.69 3.75 -7.28
CA ALA A 161 21.68 4.38 -6.41
C ALA A 161 21.38 3.64 -5.09
N GLY A 162 22.40 3.40 -4.24
CA GLY A 162 22.22 3.01 -2.82
C GLY A 162 21.52 1.66 -2.52
N GLY A 163 21.03 0.95 -3.53
CA GLY A 163 20.37 -0.36 -3.45
C GLY A 163 18.89 -0.34 -3.03
N ARG A 164 18.30 0.84 -2.73
CA ARG A 164 16.89 0.98 -2.33
C ARG A 164 16.25 2.21 -2.97
N LEU A 165 15.20 1.96 -3.76
CA LEU A 165 14.42 2.99 -4.44
C LEU A 165 12.95 2.84 -4.07
N MET A 166 12.33 3.93 -3.63
CA MET A 166 10.90 4.06 -3.49
C MET A 166 10.39 5.02 -4.58
N VAL A 167 9.26 4.69 -5.19
CA VAL A 167 8.61 5.55 -6.18
C VAL A 167 7.17 5.76 -5.72
N ASN A 168 6.79 7.02 -5.53
CA ASN A 168 5.44 7.43 -5.18
C ASN A 168 4.85 8.29 -6.32
N PRO A 169 4.38 7.66 -7.41
CA PRO A 169 3.76 8.37 -8.52
C PRO A 169 2.24 8.49 -8.30
N PRO A 170 1.57 9.45 -8.97
CA PRO A 170 0.12 9.48 -8.98
C PRO A 170 -0.44 8.30 -9.81
N PRO A 171 -1.72 7.95 -9.65
CA PRO A 171 -2.42 7.05 -10.58
C PRO A 171 -2.25 7.43 -12.04
N ARG A 172 -2.30 6.41 -12.92
CA ARG A 172 -2.27 6.54 -14.40
C ARG A 172 -0.94 7.03 -15.04
N HIS A 173 0.19 6.95 -14.33
CA HIS A 173 1.51 7.37 -14.84
C HIS A 173 2.39 6.21 -15.36
N SER A 174 1.81 5.18 -15.99
CA SER A 174 2.56 4.05 -16.60
C SER A 174 3.56 3.33 -15.68
N LYS A 175 3.40 3.42 -14.35
CA LYS A 175 4.35 2.94 -13.34
C LYS A 175 4.73 1.46 -13.50
N THR A 176 3.75 0.57 -13.65
CA THR A 176 3.95 -0.87 -13.85
C THR A 176 4.67 -1.15 -15.18
N THR A 177 4.40 -0.37 -16.23
CA THR A 177 5.07 -0.50 -17.53
C THR A 177 6.55 -0.15 -17.42
N CYS A 178 6.90 0.99 -16.83
CA CYS A 178 8.30 1.37 -16.59
C CYS A 178 9.05 0.31 -15.76
N ALA A 179 8.38 -0.25 -14.76
CA ALA A 179 8.97 -1.28 -13.90
C ALA A 179 9.26 -2.59 -14.65
N ILE A 180 8.35 -3.03 -15.52
CA ILE A 180 8.54 -4.22 -16.37
C ILE A 180 9.65 -3.99 -17.40
N LEU A 181 9.74 -2.79 -17.99
CA LEU A 181 10.82 -2.41 -18.89
C LEU A 181 12.17 -2.48 -18.19
N ALA A 182 12.25 -1.96 -16.96
CA ALA A 182 13.46 -2.01 -16.14
C ALA A 182 13.90 -3.45 -15.83
N LEU A 183 12.98 -4.36 -15.49
CA LEU A 183 13.31 -5.78 -15.26
C LEU A 183 13.83 -6.47 -16.53
N CYS A 184 13.21 -6.21 -17.68
CA CYS A 184 13.63 -6.79 -18.95
C CYS A 184 14.99 -6.25 -19.39
N TRP A 185 15.19 -4.95 -19.30
CA TRP A 185 16.48 -4.32 -19.57
C TRP A 185 17.57 -4.84 -18.63
N SER A 186 17.29 -4.97 -17.33
CA SER A 186 18.21 -5.56 -16.34
C SER A 186 18.66 -6.95 -16.76
N LEU A 187 17.73 -7.81 -17.21
CA LEU A 187 18.07 -9.17 -17.63
C LEU A 187 18.93 -9.20 -18.91
N LEU A 188 18.63 -8.33 -19.88
CA LEU A 188 19.38 -8.28 -21.14
C LEU A 188 20.74 -7.59 -21.00
N ARG A 189 20.89 -6.68 -20.04
CA ARG A 189 22.16 -6.03 -19.70
C ARG A 189 23.01 -6.90 -18.78
N TYR A 190 22.39 -7.68 -17.91
CA TYR A 190 23.05 -8.57 -16.96
C TYR A 190 22.42 -9.98 -17.00
N PRO A 191 22.84 -10.83 -17.95
CA PRO A 191 22.19 -12.12 -18.23
C PRO A 191 22.22 -13.16 -17.09
N ASP A 192 23.02 -12.94 -16.05
CA ASP A 192 23.12 -13.80 -14.86
C ASP A 192 22.18 -13.39 -13.72
N ARG A 193 21.41 -12.30 -13.89
CA ARG A 193 20.50 -11.79 -12.85
C ARG A 193 19.15 -12.49 -12.86
N GLY A 194 18.73 -12.88 -11.66
CA GLY A 194 17.36 -13.29 -11.35
C GLY A 194 16.58 -12.13 -10.73
N HIS A 195 15.29 -12.05 -11.03
CA HIS A 195 14.42 -11.00 -10.50
C HIS A 195 13.22 -11.60 -9.75
N ILE A 196 12.74 -10.86 -8.76
CA ILE A 196 11.49 -11.18 -8.05
C ILE A 196 10.55 -9.98 -8.19
N LEU A 197 9.37 -10.22 -8.75
CA LEU A 197 8.29 -9.25 -8.86
C LEU A 197 7.19 -9.61 -7.85
N ILE A 198 6.82 -8.67 -7.00
CA ILE A 198 5.75 -8.83 -6.01
C ILE A 198 4.63 -7.84 -6.32
N SER A 199 3.40 -8.31 -6.33
CA SER A 199 2.21 -7.46 -6.50
C SER A 199 1.17 -7.75 -5.40
N ALA A 200 0.14 -6.91 -5.26
CA ALA A 200 -0.90 -7.06 -4.23
C ALA A 200 -1.50 -8.48 -4.15
N ASN A 201 -1.75 -9.11 -5.31
CA ASN A 201 -2.40 -10.42 -5.38
C ASN A 201 -1.87 -11.25 -6.55
N GLY A 202 -2.11 -12.57 -6.51
CA GLY A 202 -1.55 -13.52 -7.47
C GLY A 202 -2.03 -13.32 -8.92
N ARG A 203 -3.22 -12.72 -9.12
CA ARG A 203 -3.71 -12.40 -10.47
C ARG A 203 -2.88 -11.27 -11.09
N LEU A 204 -2.65 -10.19 -10.35
CA LEU A 204 -1.81 -9.08 -10.80
C LEU A 204 -0.37 -9.55 -11.04
N SER A 205 0.18 -10.35 -10.13
CA SER A 205 1.53 -10.93 -10.29
C SER A 205 1.64 -11.76 -11.58
N ALA A 206 0.64 -12.60 -11.88
CA ALA A 206 0.63 -13.40 -13.10
C ALA A 206 0.51 -12.55 -14.38
N MET A 207 -0.30 -11.48 -14.35
CA MET A 207 -0.44 -10.55 -15.47
C MET A 207 0.87 -9.80 -15.75
N ASN A 208 1.49 -9.24 -14.72
CA ASN A 208 2.76 -8.53 -14.84
C ASN A 208 3.90 -9.47 -15.29
N CYS A 209 3.91 -10.72 -14.81
CA CYS A 209 4.84 -11.75 -15.28
C CYS A 209 4.65 -12.06 -16.78
N ALA A 210 3.41 -12.15 -17.25
CA ALA A 210 3.11 -12.38 -18.66
C ALA A 210 3.54 -11.20 -19.55
N LEU A 211 3.37 -9.96 -19.08
CA LEU A 211 3.87 -8.76 -19.77
C LEU A 211 5.39 -8.75 -19.83
N PHE A 212 6.06 -9.06 -18.72
CA PHE A 212 7.53 -9.19 -18.68
C PHE A 212 8.01 -10.27 -19.65
N LYS A 213 7.38 -11.45 -19.65
CA LYS A 213 7.68 -12.53 -20.59
C LYS A 213 7.51 -12.09 -22.06
N THR A 214 6.40 -11.44 -22.38
CA THR A 214 6.09 -10.98 -23.75
C THR A 214 7.12 -9.95 -24.23
N LEU A 215 7.48 -8.99 -23.37
CA LEU A 215 8.50 -7.99 -23.65
C LEU A 215 9.85 -8.65 -23.92
N PHE A 216 10.24 -9.61 -23.07
CA PHE A 216 11.48 -10.35 -23.21
C PHE A 216 11.56 -11.12 -24.53
N GLU A 217 10.51 -11.86 -24.90
CA GLU A 217 10.47 -12.63 -26.16
C GLU A 217 10.65 -11.75 -27.41
N VAL A 218 10.27 -10.46 -27.34
CA VAL A 218 10.45 -9.50 -28.44
C VAL A 218 11.83 -8.83 -28.40
N ALA A 219 12.35 -8.55 -27.20
CA ALA A 219 13.59 -7.79 -27.02
C ALA A 219 14.86 -8.67 -27.01
N VAL A 220 14.73 -9.98 -26.76
CA VAL A 220 15.87 -10.88 -26.68
C VAL A 220 16.54 -11.06 -28.05
N PRO A 221 17.88 -11.12 -28.15
CA PRO A 221 18.57 -11.33 -29.41
C PRO A 221 18.18 -12.63 -30.13
N ALA A 222 18.23 -12.62 -31.46
CA ALA A 222 17.89 -13.78 -32.27
C ALA A 222 18.73 -15.02 -31.87
N GLY A 223 18.05 -16.16 -31.75
CA GLY A 223 18.66 -17.43 -31.34
C GLY A 223 18.60 -17.70 -29.83
N TYR A 224 18.22 -16.71 -29.02
CA TYR A 224 17.94 -16.87 -27.60
C TYR A 224 16.42 -16.90 -27.33
N GLY A 225 16.04 -17.42 -26.17
CA GLY A 225 14.64 -17.56 -25.81
C GLY A 225 14.43 -17.94 -24.35
N ILE A 226 13.27 -18.53 -24.08
CA ILE A 226 12.85 -18.98 -22.76
C ILE A 226 12.91 -20.50 -22.72
N LYS A 227 13.31 -21.05 -21.58
CA LYS A 227 13.34 -22.50 -21.39
C LYS A 227 11.95 -23.11 -21.59
N THR A 228 11.89 -24.18 -22.39
CA THR A 228 10.64 -24.82 -22.80
C THR A 228 10.07 -25.79 -21.75
N ASP A 229 10.89 -26.20 -20.78
CA ASP A 229 10.54 -27.12 -19.69
C ASP A 229 9.71 -26.46 -18.58
N GLN A 230 9.74 -25.12 -18.47
CA GLN A 230 9.00 -24.38 -17.46
C GLN A 230 7.58 -24.04 -17.91
N LYS A 231 6.60 -24.73 -17.31
CA LYS A 231 5.15 -24.51 -17.53
C LYS A 231 4.50 -23.52 -16.56
N SER A 232 5.26 -22.91 -15.65
CA SER A 232 4.71 -22.00 -14.63
C SER A 232 4.25 -20.68 -15.24
N LYS A 233 3.12 -20.15 -14.77
CA LYS A 233 2.64 -18.79 -15.09
C LYS A 233 3.33 -17.71 -14.25
N LEU A 234 3.93 -18.11 -13.14
CA LEU A 234 4.54 -17.23 -12.14
C LEU A 234 6.07 -17.31 -12.15
N ALA A 235 6.66 -18.23 -12.90
CA ALA A 235 8.11 -18.37 -13.00
C ALA A 235 8.50 -18.77 -14.41
N TRP A 236 9.54 -18.14 -14.95
CA TRP A 236 10.18 -18.52 -16.20
C TRP A 236 11.68 -18.24 -16.12
N ALA A 237 12.49 -18.86 -16.96
CA ALA A 237 13.93 -18.66 -17.00
C ALA A 237 14.41 -18.54 -18.45
N PRO A 238 15.42 -17.71 -18.72
CA PRO A 238 16.00 -17.62 -20.04
C PRO A 238 16.83 -18.86 -20.37
N ASP A 239 16.89 -19.21 -21.65
CA ASP A 239 17.54 -20.42 -22.15
C ASP A 239 19.02 -20.17 -22.52
N TRP A 240 19.84 -19.94 -21.50
CA TRP A 240 21.29 -19.85 -21.60
C TRP A 240 21.99 -20.26 -20.29
N GLU A 241 23.29 -20.48 -20.37
CA GLU A 241 24.14 -20.81 -19.24
C GLU A 241 24.14 -19.68 -18.19
N GLY A 242 23.84 -20.01 -16.93
CA GLY A 242 23.73 -19.05 -15.84
C GLY A 242 22.43 -18.25 -15.81
N GLY A 243 21.51 -18.48 -16.76
CA GLY A 243 20.19 -17.87 -16.79
C GLY A 243 19.35 -18.22 -15.55
N ARG A 244 19.01 -17.21 -14.74
CA ARG A 244 18.26 -17.39 -13.49
C ARG A 244 16.76 -17.23 -13.67
N THR A 245 16.00 -17.86 -12.77
CA THR A 245 14.55 -17.76 -12.73
C THR A 245 14.08 -16.33 -12.45
N GLN A 246 13.10 -15.90 -13.24
CA GLN A 246 12.31 -14.69 -13.09
C GLN A 246 11.01 -15.07 -12.38
N LEU A 247 10.86 -14.64 -11.13
CA LEU A 247 9.72 -15.03 -10.28
C LEU A 247 8.73 -13.88 -10.15
N ALA A 248 7.44 -14.18 -10.23
CA ALA A 248 6.36 -13.32 -9.79
C ALA A 248 5.62 -13.96 -8.61
N ALA A 249 5.37 -13.16 -7.58
CA ALA A 249 4.77 -13.60 -6.32
C ALA A 249 3.73 -12.57 -5.84
N SER A 250 2.82 -12.99 -4.97
CA SER A 250 1.86 -12.07 -4.33
C SER A 250 2.33 -11.68 -2.94
N ARG A 251 1.71 -10.64 -2.36
CA ARG A 251 1.80 -10.33 -0.92
C ARG A 251 1.64 -11.61 -0.08
N GLY A 252 2.58 -11.84 0.85
CA GLY A 252 2.57 -13.01 1.75
C GLY A 252 2.89 -14.37 1.10
N ALA A 253 3.24 -14.43 -0.19
CA ALA A 253 3.64 -15.69 -0.82
C ALA A 253 5.02 -16.16 -0.33
N ALA A 254 5.21 -17.48 -0.26
CA ALA A 254 6.48 -18.06 0.14
C ALA A 254 7.57 -17.80 -0.91
N LEU A 255 8.63 -17.08 -0.52
CA LEU A 255 9.80 -16.79 -1.38
C LEU A 255 10.98 -17.75 -1.16
N LEU A 256 10.80 -18.77 -0.31
CA LEU A 256 11.85 -19.75 0.03
C LEU A 256 12.38 -20.46 -1.22
N GLY A 257 13.70 -20.54 -1.33
CA GLY A 257 14.40 -21.18 -2.46
C GLY A 257 14.68 -20.24 -3.65
N TYR A 258 14.14 -19.02 -3.65
CA TYR A 258 14.40 -18.04 -4.68
C TYR A 258 15.39 -16.96 -4.20
N THR A 259 16.15 -16.42 -5.15
CA THR A 259 17.07 -15.29 -4.92
C THR A 259 16.83 -14.24 -6.01
N GLY A 260 16.85 -12.97 -5.61
CA GLY A 260 16.64 -11.84 -6.50
C GLY A 260 17.82 -10.88 -6.42
N HIS A 261 18.30 -10.45 -7.57
CA HIS A 261 19.25 -9.35 -7.69
C HIS A 261 18.49 -8.03 -7.60
N ILE A 262 17.45 -7.91 -8.44
CA ILE A 262 16.45 -6.85 -8.32
C ILE A 262 15.15 -7.47 -7.82
N VAL A 263 14.63 -6.93 -6.73
CA VAL A 263 13.28 -7.20 -6.25
C VAL A 263 12.42 -5.97 -6.48
N LEU A 264 11.35 -6.14 -7.24
CA LEU A 264 10.38 -5.11 -7.55
C LEU A 264 9.09 -5.41 -6.80
N VAL A 265 8.57 -4.42 -6.06
CA VAL A 265 7.28 -4.48 -5.38
C VAL A 265 6.38 -3.43 -6.02
N ASP A 266 5.32 -3.87 -6.70
CA ASP A 266 4.36 -3.02 -7.42
C ASP A 266 3.02 -3.03 -6.70
N ASP A 267 2.65 -1.89 -6.09
CA ASP A 267 1.41 -1.67 -5.33
C ASP A 267 1.08 -2.85 -4.41
N ILE A 268 1.91 -3.11 -3.39
CA ILE A 268 1.68 -4.22 -2.45
C ILE A 268 0.34 -4.10 -1.69
N VAL A 269 -0.21 -2.89 -1.62
CA VAL A 269 -1.54 -2.57 -1.10
C VAL A 269 -2.27 -1.76 -2.16
N GLY A 270 -3.45 -2.22 -2.58
CA GLY A 270 -4.10 -1.73 -3.80
C GLY A 270 -5.24 -0.74 -3.59
N ASN A 271 -5.73 -0.56 -2.36
CA ASN A 271 -6.85 0.34 -2.07
C ASN A 271 -6.87 0.75 -0.59
N ILE A 272 -7.68 1.77 -0.29
CA ILE A 272 -7.81 2.35 1.06
C ILE A 272 -8.34 1.33 2.06
N ALA A 273 -9.30 0.47 1.68
CA ALA A 273 -9.85 -0.54 2.58
C ALA A 273 -8.80 -1.58 3.02
N GLU A 274 -7.87 -1.94 2.14
CA GLU A 274 -6.71 -2.75 2.48
C GLU A 274 -5.74 -2.01 3.43
N CYS A 275 -5.57 -0.68 3.29
CA CYS A 275 -4.80 0.12 4.24
C CYS A 275 -5.41 0.16 5.65
N GLU A 276 -6.72 0.01 5.78
CA GLU A 276 -7.41 -0.07 7.07
C GLU A 276 -7.40 -1.47 7.68
N SER A 277 -6.84 -2.46 6.99
CA SER A 277 -6.72 -3.83 7.48
C SER A 277 -5.34 -4.06 8.08
N VAL A 278 -5.30 -4.23 9.40
CA VAL A 278 -4.06 -4.48 10.16
C VAL A 278 -3.35 -5.72 9.62
N ASP A 279 -4.07 -6.84 9.46
CA ASP A 279 -3.51 -8.09 8.91
C ASP A 279 -2.85 -7.88 7.54
N VAL A 280 -3.49 -7.08 6.67
CA VAL A 280 -2.99 -6.83 5.32
C VAL A 280 -1.75 -5.95 5.35
N ILE A 281 -1.78 -4.87 6.14
CA ILE A 281 -0.63 -3.97 6.32
C ILE A 281 0.53 -4.71 6.97
N ASP A 282 0.31 -5.47 8.04
CA ASP A 282 1.37 -6.22 8.73
C ASP A 282 1.96 -7.29 7.84
N THR A 283 1.14 -7.97 7.04
CA THR A 283 1.64 -8.91 6.01
C THR A 283 2.50 -8.18 4.98
N ALA A 284 2.07 -7.01 4.48
CA ALA A 284 2.83 -6.22 3.53
C ALA A 284 4.17 -5.74 4.12
N MET A 285 4.15 -5.23 5.35
CA MET A 285 5.31 -4.76 6.08
C MET A 285 6.30 -5.88 6.40
N ARG A 286 5.80 -7.07 6.75
CA ARG A 286 6.63 -8.27 6.92
C ARG A 286 7.27 -8.71 5.60
N THR A 287 6.50 -8.71 4.51
CA THR A 287 7.03 -9.04 3.18
C THR A 287 8.16 -8.08 2.79
N ILE A 288 7.98 -6.77 2.97
CA ILE A 288 9.00 -5.75 2.66
C ILE A 288 10.21 -5.84 3.59
N GLY A 289 9.98 -5.90 4.91
CA GLY A 289 11.02 -5.78 5.92
C GLY A 289 11.82 -7.06 6.18
N VAL A 290 11.21 -8.23 5.95
CA VAL A 290 11.80 -9.53 6.31
C VAL A 290 11.93 -10.42 5.08
N ASP A 291 10.81 -10.76 4.44
CA ASP A 291 10.82 -11.82 3.42
C ASP A 291 11.69 -11.44 2.23
N ILE A 292 11.54 -10.23 1.70
CA ILE A 292 12.34 -9.72 0.57
C ILE A 292 13.81 -9.54 0.96
N MET A 293 14.07 -8.98 2.14
CA MET A 293 15.43 -8.65 2.57
C MET A 293 16.34 -9.90 2.64
N THR A 294 15.77 -11.06 2.97
CA THR A 294 16.51 -12.34 2.98
C THR A 294 16.78 -12.94 1.60
N ARG A 295 16.18 -12.39 0.52
CA ARG A 295 16.29 -12.91 -0.86
C ARG A 295 17.21 -12.09 -1.74
N LEU A 296 17.52 -10.87 -1.32
CA LEU A 296 18.39 -9.94 -2.03
C LEU A 296 19.82 -10.49 -2.09
N THR A 297 20.34 -10.67 -3.31
CA THR A 297 21.67 -11.24 -3.56
C THR A 297 22.48 -10.29 -4.42
N ARG A 298 23.79 -10.19 -4.17
CA ARG A 298 24.71 -9.42 -5.00
C ARG A 298 25.11 -10.24 -6.23
N ASP A 299 25.25 -9.57 -7.37
CA ASP A 299 25.86 -10.18 -8.54
C ASP A 299 27.38 -10.39 -8.34
N LYS A 300 28.03 -11.07 -9.29
CA LYS A 300 29.49 -11.32 -9.25
C LYS A 300 30.32 -10.04 -9.19
N ALA A 301 29.77 -8.93 -9.67
CA ALA A 301 30.42 -7.61 -9.67
C ALA A 301 30.18 -6.82 -8.36
N GLY A 302 29.40 -7.36 -7.42
CA GLY A 302 29.06 -6.72 -6.14
C GLY A 302 28.03 -5.59 -6.25
N LYS A 303 27.39 -5.40 -7.41
CA LYS A 303 26.55 -4.24 -7.77
C LYS A 303 25.05 -4.54 -7.88
N GLY A 304 24.67 -5.81 -7.99
CA GLY A 304 23.30 -6.22 -8.34
C GLY A 304 22.31 -6.40 -7.18
N GLN A 305 22.43 -5.70 -6.05
CA GLN A 305 21.46 -5.79 -4.95
C GLN A 305 20.54 -4.57 -4.95
N GLY A 306 19.30 -4.73 -5.42
CA GLY A 306 18.35 -3.63 -5.58
C GLY A 306 16.94 -3.97 -5.12
N LEU A 307 16.34 -3.10 -4.31
CA LEU A 307 14.93 -3.14 -3.96
C LEU A 307 14.23 -1.92 -4.54
N ILE A 308 13.23 -2.14 -5.39
CA ILE A 308 12.36 -1.11 -5.93
C ILE A 308 10.98 -1.30 -5.32
N LEU A 309 10.46 -0.28 -4.64
CA LEU A 309 9.10 -0.22 -4.11
C LEU A 309 8.32 0.87 -4.84
N ILE A 310 7.34 0.46 -5.64
CA ILE A 310 6.37 1.37 -6.26
C ILE A 310 5.10 1.30 -5.43
N ALA A 311 4.71 2.43 -4.86
CA ALA A 311 3.52 2.51 -4.03
C ALA A 311 2.80 3.85 -4.24
N GLN A 312 1.51 3.78 -4.51
CA GLN A 312 0.64 4.94 -4.41
C GLN A 312 0.42 5.30 -2.94
N ARG A 313 0.36 6.59 -2.65
CA ARG A 313 0.00 7.08 -1.30
C ARG A 313 -1.50 6.90 -1.12
N LEU A 314 -1.88 6.19 -0.07
CA LEU A 314 -3.26 5.77 0.20
C LEU A 314 -3.77 6.25 1.55
N GLY A 315 -2.92 6.84 2.38
CA GLY A 315 -3.32 7.39 3.68
C GLY A 315 -2.27 7.29 4.78
N PRO A 316 -2.61 7.67 6.02
CA PRO A 316 -1.68 7.65 7.16
C PRO A 316 -1.28 6.24 7.63
N ASN A 317 -1.86 5.21 7.02
CA ASN A 317 -1.56 3.80 7.31
C ASN A 317 -1.02 3.04 6.10
N ASP A 318 -0.75 3.73 5.00
CA ASP A 318 -0.16 3.08 3.83
C ASP A 318 1.25 2.55 4.14
N PRO A 319 1.76 1.58 3.36
CA PRO A 319 3.08 0.99 3.60
C PRO A 319 4.22 2.02 3.58
N THR A 320 4.10 3.06 2.75
CA THR A 320 5.10 4.13 2.68
C THR A 320 5.11 4.93 3.99
N GLN A 321 3.95 5.35 4.50
CA GLN A 321 3.83 6.10 5.74
C GLN A 321 4.36 5.28 6.93
N ARG A 322 4.02 3.99 7.02
CA ARG A 322 4.55 3.09 8.07
C ARG A 322 6.08 3.00 8.05
N MET A 323 6.69 3.01 6.86
CA MET A 323 8.14 3.03 6.74
C MET A 323 8.75 4.37 7.13
N ILE A 324 8.11 5.48 6.74
CA ILE A 324 8.50 6.84 7.13
C ILE A 324 8.49 6.98 8.66
N ASP A 325 7.38 6.62 9.31
CA ASP A 325 7.20 6.75 10.76
C ASP A 325 8.24 5.92 11.53
N ARG A 326 8.46 4.68 11.07
CA ARG A 326 9.48 3.78 11.64
C ARG A 326 10.87 4.39 11.56
N ASP A 327 11.25 4.92 10.39
CA ASP A 327 12.61 5.42 10.17
C ASP A 327 12.82 6.80 10.83
N LYS A 328 11.81 7.68 10.87
CA LYS A 328 11.82 8.91 11.69
C LYS A 328 11.99 8.60 13.18
N GLY A 329 11.25 7.60 13.69
CA GLY A 329 11.36 7.17 15.08
C GLY A 329 12.77 6.67 15.42
N ARG A 330 13.39 5.91 14.51
CA ARG A 330 14.77 5.44 14.64
C ARG A 330 15.80 6.57 14.58
N GLU A 331 15.65 7.52 13.66
CA GLU A 331 16.50 8.72 13.59
C GLU A 331 16.46 9.50 14.91
N LYS A 332 15.27 9.71 15.47
CA LYS A 332 15.09 10.39 16.76
C LYS A 332 15.75 9.63 17.92
N ALA A 333 15.76 8.30 17.85
CA ALA A 333 16.43 7.44 18.83
C ALA A 333 17.96 7.33 18.62
N GLY A 334 18.50 7.88 17.52
CA GLY A 334 19.91 7.72 17.15
C GLY A 334 20.26 6.34 16.57
N ASP A 335 19.25 5.55 16.21
CA ASP A 335 19.43 4.23 15.62
C ASP A 335 19.89 4.30 14.15
N LYS A 336 20.59 3.26 13.70
CA LYS A 336 21.02 3.16 12.31
C LYS A 336 19.82 2.96 11.38
N VAL A 337 19.59 3.95 10.51
CA VAL A 337 18.63 3.87 9.40
C VAL A 337 19.37 3.55 8.09
N VAL A 338 18.75 2.71 7.26
CA VAL A 338 19.26 2.43 5.92
C VAL A 338 18.46 3.31 4.95
N PRO A 339 19.08 4.32 4.33
CA PRO A 339 18.38 5.35 3.59
C PRO A 339 17.75 4.81 2.32
N TRP A 340 16.63 5.40 1.93
CA TRP A 340 15.97 5.19 0.64
C TRP A 340 16.27 6.35 -0.29
N THR A 341 16.45 6.07 -1.58
CA THR A 341 16.20 7.08 -2.61
C THR A 341 14.71 7.07 -2.89
N VAL A 342 14.06 8.23 -2.89
CA VAL A 342 12.61 8.34 -3.14
C VAL A 342 12.39 9.22 -4.36
N LEU A 343 11.67 8.73 -5.36
CA LEU A 343 11.09 9.56 -6.40
C LEU A 343 9.64 9.89 -6.03
N ALA A 344 9.42 11.12 -5.56
CA ALA A 344 8.10 11.63 -5.18
C ALA A 344 7.54 12.49 -6.33
N SER A 345 6.34 12.16 -6.81
CA SER A 345 5.67 12.94 -7.85
C SER A 345 4.22 13.20 -7.47
N PRO A 346 3.84 14.45 -7.13
CA PRO A 346 2.43 14.84 -7.11
C PRO A 346 1.86 14.87 -8.54
N LEU A 347 0.53 15.01 -8.67
CA LEU A 347 -0.16 15.16 -9.94
C LEU A 347 0.12 16.52 -10.57
N LEU A 348 0.05 17.57 -9.75
CA LEU A 348 0.27 18.96 -10.14
C LEU A 348 1.65 19.40 -9.66
N ASN A 349 2.30 20.28 -10.42
CA ASN A 349 3.55 20.91 -10.05
C ASN A 349 3.35 21.64 -8.71
N PRO A 350 4.12 21.30 -7.66
CA PRO A 350 3.99 21.95 -6.37
C PRO A 350 4.63 23.34 -6.41
N ASP A 351 4.12 24.26 -5.60
CA ASP A 351 4.84 25.47 -5.26
C ASP A 351 6.01 25.16 -4.28
N ASN A 352 6.74 26.20 -3.86
CA ASN A 352 7.89 26.02 -2.97
C ASN A 352 7.49 25.49 -1.59
N ASP A 353 6.34 25.92 -1.06
CA ASP A 353 5.88 25.55 0.28
C ASP A 353 5.40 24.09 0.28
N GLU A 354 4.63 23.70 -0.73
CA GLU A 354 4.16 22.34 -0.93
C GLU A 354 5.32 21.38 -1.19
N ARG A 355 6.33 21.81 -1.97
CA ARG A 355 7.55 21.02 -2.17
C ARG A 355 8.32 20.83 -0.87
N ALA A 356 8.44 21.88 -0.05
CA ALA A 356 9.08 21.79 1.26
C ALA A 356 8.30 20.87 2.21
N ARG A 357 6.97 20.92 2.19
CA ARG A 357 6.09 20.00 2.92
C ARG A 357 6.37 18.55 2.53
N ILE A 358 6.31 18.23 1.24
CA ILE A 358 6.57 16.87 0.75
C ILE A 358 7.97 16.40 1.19
N LEU A 359 8.98 17.26 1.11
CA LEU A 359 10.33 16.91 1.55
C LEU A 359 10.38 16.59 3.06
N ASN A 360 9.72 17.39 3.89
CA ASN A 360 9.67 17.24 5.34
C ASN A 360 8.85 16.03 5.81
N ASP A 361 7.96 15.51 4.95
CA ASP A 361 7.20 14.30 5.25
C ASP A 361 8.11 13.07 5.34
N TYR A 362 9.23 13.03 4.61
CA TYR A 362 10.17 11.90 4.63
C TYR A 362 11.24 12.03 5.74
N PRO A 363 11.88 10.92 6.17
CA PRO A 363 13.01 10.96 7.11
C PRO A 363 14.19 11.74 6.54
N ALA A 364 14.97 12.40 7.40
CA ALA A 364 16.06 13.28 6.96
C ALA A 364 17.22 12.50 6.30
N SER A 365 17.36 11.21 6.62
CA SER A 365 18.37 10.35 5.97
C SER A 365 18.00 9.95 4.55
N TRP A 366 16.75 10.07 4.14
CA TRP A 366 16.30 9.64 2.81
C TRP A 366 16.62 10.70 1.74
N LEU A 367 16.99 10.24 0.54
CA LEU A 367 17.26 11.12 -0.60
C LEU A 367 15.99 11.27 -1.44
N VAL A 368 15.26 12.36 -1.24
CA VAL A 368 14.05 12.67 -2.02
C VAL A 368 14.42 13.40 -3.32
N LYS A 369 13.93 12.86 -4.43
CA LYS A 369 14.06 13.39 -5.78
C LYS A 369 12.67 13.66 -6.36
N PHE A 370 12.63 14.61 -7.28
CA PHE A 370 11.41 15.04 -7.96
C PHE A 370 11.60 14.95 -9.47
N PRO A 371 10.52 14.72 -10.25
CA PRO A 371 10.56 14.93 -11.69
C PRO A 371 10.82 16.41 -12.01
N ARG A 372 11.07 16.71 -13.28
CA ARG A 372 11.15 18.10 -13.73
C ARG A 372 9.77 18.74 -13.61
N PHE A 373 9.67 19.76 -12.77
CA PHE A 373 8.43 20.53 -12.61
C PHE A 373 8.35 21.67 -13.63
N GLY A 374 7.13 21.93 -14.07
CA GLY A 374 6.74 23.12 -14.85
C GLY A 374 6.18 24.22 -13.95
N GLU A 375 5.18 24.95 -14.46
CA GLU A 375 4.50 26.00 -13.70
C GLU A 375 3.65 25.40 -12.56
N PRO A 376 3.69 25.99 -11.34
CA PRO A 376 2.88 25.51 -10.22
C PRO A 376 1.38 25.43 -10.55
N GLY A 377 0.74 24.34 -10.11
CA GLY A 377 -0.68 24.09 -10.37
C GLY A 377 -0.99 23.49 -11.75
N GLU A 378 -0.05 23.48 -12.68
CA GLU A 378 -0.17 22.69 -13.92
C GLU A 378 0.21 21.22 -13.68
N PRO A 379 -0.33 20.25 -14.45
CA PRO A 379 0.07 18.85 -14.33
C PRO A 379 1.57 18.63 -14.56
N VAL A 380 2.16 17.70 -13.80
CA VAL A 380 3.58 17.30 -13.97
C VAL A 380 3.76 16.51 -15.28
N SER A 381 2.77 15.70 -15.64
CA SER A 381 2.75 14.95 -16.89
C SER A 381 1.85 15.65 -17.91
N HIS A 382 2.36 15.85 -19.12
CA HIS A 382 1.62 16.43 -20.24
C HIS A 382 0.47 15.54 -20.75
N GLN A 383 0.37 14.29 -20.26
CA GLN A 383 -0.74 13.39 -20.58
C GLN A 383 -2.04 13.79 -19.84
N PHE A 384 -1.94 14.68 -18.85
CA PHE A 384 -3.08 15.22 -18.13
C PHE A 384 -3.22 16.71 -18.42
N THR A 385 -4.47 17.18 -18.46
CA THR A 385 -4.77 18.61 -18.50
C THR A 385 -5.12 19.11 -17.10
N LYS A 386 -5.07 20.42 -16.91
CA LYS A 386 -5.48 21.05 -15.66
C LYS A 386 -6.96 20.81 -15.36
N GLU A 387 -7.81 20.91 -16.39
CA GLU A 387 -9.25 20.66 -16.27
C GLU A 387 -9.50 19.23 -15.80
N PHE A 388 -8.73 18.25 -16.29
CA PHE A 388 -8.82 16.88 -15.81
C PHE A 388 -8.48 16.77 -14.31
N ALA A 389 -7.47 17.49 -13.83
CA ALA A 389 -7.10 17.50 -12.42
C ALA A 389 -8.18 18.16 -11.55
N GLU A 390 -8.77 19.26 -12.02
CA GLU A 390 -9.87 19.96 -11.34
C GLU A 390 -11.15 19.11 -11.28
N GLU A 391 -11.52 18.45 -12.38
CA GLU A 391 -12.63 17.49 -12.42
C GLU A 391 -12.40 16.32 -11.46
N LEU A 392 -11.17 15.82 -11.41
CA LEU A 392 -10.79 14.73 -10.52
C LEU A 392 -10.84 15.15 -9.05
N GLU A 393 -10.39 16.36 -8.72
CA GLU A 393 -10.50 16.93 -7.37
C GLU A 393 -11.95 17.13 -6.95
N ALA A 394 -12.81 17.57 -7.87
CA ALA A 394 -14.24 17.76 -7.62
C ALA A 394 -15.02 16.44 -7.42
N GLN A 395 -14.60 15.35 -8.07
CA GLN A 395 -15.29 14.06 -8.01
C GLN A 395 -14.88 13.17 -6.83
N MET A 396 -13.74 13.45 -6.21
CA MET A 396 -13.19 12.61 -5.15
C MET A 396 -13.34 13.25 -3.76
N PRO A 397 -13.37 12.43 -2.69
CA PRO A 397 -13.21 12.95 -1.33
C PRO A 397 -11.90 13.75 -1.23
N PRO A 398 -11.91 14.96 -0.63
CA PRO A 398 -10.72 15.80 -0.54
C PRO A 398 -9.52 15.10 0.11
N THR A 399 -9.77 14.23 1.08
CA THR A 399 -8.75 13.43 1.77
C THR A 399 -8.10 12.41 0.84
N ASP A 400 -8.89 11.75 0.00
CA ASP A 400 -8.41 10.74 -0.94
C ASP A 400 -7.60 11.41 -2.06
N PHE A 401 -8.04 12.60 -2.51
CA PHE A 401 -7.29 13.41 -3.46
C PHE A 401 -5.94 13.86 -2.87
N ALA A 402 -5.95 14.37 -1.64
CA ALA A 402 -4.74 14.81 -0.94
C ALA A 402 -3.71 13.68 -0.85
N ALA A 403 -4.12 12.48 -0.43
CA ALA A 403 -3.22 11.33 -0.35
C ALA A 403 -2.72 10.90 -1.73
N LEU A 404 -3.63 10.56 -2.66
CA LEU A 404 -3.28 9.93 -3.94
C LEU A 404 -2.54 10.85 -4.92
N TYR A 405 -2.89 12.14 -4.92
CA TYR A 405 -2.47 13.09 -5.96
C TYR A 405 -1.63 14.26 -5.43
N LYS A 406 -1.71 14.60 -4.13
CA LYS A 406 -0.83 15.61 -3.49
C LYS A 406 0.26 14.99 -2.59
N LEU A 407 0.25 13.66 -2.41
CA LEU A 407 1.15 12.95 -1.48
C LEU A 407 0.99 13.39 -0.02
N ASP A 408 -0.16 13.98 0.34
CA ASP A 408 -0.48 14.42 1.69
C ASP A 408 -1.29 13.34 2.41
N CYS A 409 -0.62 12.61 3.30
CA CYS A 409 -1.23 11.58 4.15
C CYS A 409 -1.47 12.07 5.59
N SER A 410 -1.43 13.38 5.86
CA SER A 410 -1.65 13.94 7.20
C SER A 410 -3.08 13.74 7.70
N VAL A 411 -4.03 13.56 6.79
CA VAL A 411 -5.46 13.38 7.10
C VAL A 411 -5.88 11.92 6.90
N ASP A 412 -6.66 11.39 7.86
CA ASP A 412 -7.27 10.07 7.75
C ASP A 412 -8.20 9.98 6.52
N VAL A 413 -8.02 8.89 5.77
CA VAL A 413 -8.78 8.52 4.57
C VAL A 413 -9.59 7.24 4.83
N GLY A 414 -10.76 7.13 4.21
CA GLY A 414 -11.67 5.96 4.32
C GLY A 414 -13.00 6.20 5.08
N TYR A 415 -13.90 5.22 5.01
CA TYR A 415 -15.20 5.20 5.71
C TYR A 415 -15.04 4.52 7.08
N CYS A 416 -14.35 5.18 8.00
CA CYS A 416 -14.30 4.76 9.39
C CYS A 416 -14.92 5.87 10.26
N SER A 417 -15.91 5.53 11.10
CA SER A 417 -16.51 6.54 11.98
C SER A 417 -15.54 7.03 13.04
N TRP A 418 -14.53 6.22 13.40
CA TRP A 418 -13.47 6.58 14.33
C TRP A 418 -12.24 7.12 13.58
N ARG A 419 -11.77 8.32 13.97
CA ARG A 419 -10.58 8.97 13.40
C ARG A 419 -9.44 8.99 14.41
N ARG A 420 -8.19 8.98 13.94
CA ARG A 420 -7.01 9.16 14.80
C ARG A 420 -7.02 10.51 15.50
N SER A 421 -7.48 11.54 14.82
CA SER A 421 -7.61 12.90 15.37
C SER A 421 -8.56 13.02 16.56
N TYR A 422 -9.33 11.97 16.89
CA TYR A 422 -10.28 11.99 18.01
C TYR A 422 -9.61 11.83 19.38
N LEU A 423 -8.38 11.32 19.42
CA LEU A 423 -7.55 11.32 20.63
C LEU A 423 -6.52 12.43 20.48
N VAL A 424 -6.77 13.58 21.10
CA VAL A 424 -5.90 14.74 20.97
C VAL A 424 -4.72 14.58 21.94
N PRO A 425 -3.47 14.57 21.47
CA PRO A 425 -2.32 14.43 22.35
C PRO A 425 -2.22 15.62 23.32
N ILE A 426 -1.82 15.34 24.56
CA ILE A 426 -1.47 16.33 25.60
C ILE A 426 -0.15 15.92 26.25
N GLU A 427 0.73 16.89 26.49
CA GLU A 427 2.02 16.66 27.16
C GLU A 427 1.82 16.37 28.66
N GLN A 428 2.70 15.56 29.24
CA GLN A 428 2.60 15.16 30.66
C GLN A 428 2.58 16.36 31.61
N ASP A 429 3.31 17.43 31.29
CA ASP A 429 3.42 18.63 32.13
C ASP A 429 2.13 19.48 32.13
N ASP A 430 1.28 19.31 31.11
CA ASP A 430 0.00 20.02 30.98
C ASP A 430 -1.17 19.28 31.65
N ILE A 431 -0.93 18.06 32.16
CA ILE A 431 -1.94 17.24 32.81
C ILE A 431 -2.07 17.64 34.28
N THR A 432 -3.25 18.14 34.65
CA THR A 432 -3.59 18.57 36.01
C THR A 432 -4.65 17.68 36.67
N CYS A 433 -4.93 16.50 36.11
CA CYS A 433 -5.87 15.55 36.68
C CYS A 433 -5.43 15.12 38.08
N ARG A 434 -6.26 15.36 39.10
CA ARG A 434 -5.93 15.01 40.50
C ARG A 434 -6.45 13.65 40.94
N GLY A 435 -7.46 13.12 40.25
CA GLY A 435 -7.96 11.77 40.47
C GLY A 435 -8.30 11.10 39.14
N SER A 436 -8.27 9.78 39.12
CA SER A 436 -8.57 8.99 37.91
C SER A 436 -9.60 7.91 38.13
N PHE A 437 -10.29 7.57 37.06
CA PHE A 437 -11.12 6.39 36.94
C PHE A 437 -10.31 5.35 36.17
N ILE A 438 -10.26 4.13 36.67
CA ILE A 438 -9.58 3.03 35.99
C ILE A 438 -10.63 2.01 35.56
N ALA A 439 -10.73 1.74 34.26
CA ALA A 439 -11.52 0.63 33.74
C ALA A 439 -10.64 -0.61 33.52
N ILE A 440 -11.16 -1.77 33.89
CA ILE A 440 -10.49 -3.07 33.78
C ILE A 440 -11.40 -4.01 32.99
N ASP A 441 -10.87 -4.50 31.87
CA ASP A 441 -11.46 -5.59 31.07
C ASP A 441 -10.59 -6.84 31.23
N MET A 442 -11.16 -7.88 31.85
CA MET A 442 -10.46 -9.10 32.21
C MET A 442 -10.76 -10.23 31.23
N ASN A 443 -9.71 -10.81 30.65
CA ASN A 443 -9.84 -12.05 29.89
C ASN A 443 -9.80 -13.28 30.82
N LEU A 444 -10.54 -14.32 30.45
CA LEU A 444 -10.72 -15.57 31.19
C LEU A 444 -10.13 -16.80 30.50
N SER A 445 -9.69 -16.68 29.25
CA SER A 445 -9.33 -17.84 28.44
C SER A 445 -8.01 -18.46 28.89
N GLY A 446 -8.07 -19.62 29.55
CA GLY A 446 -6.92 -20.48 29.88
C GLY A 446 -6.33 -21.25 28.69
N GLU A 447 -6.44 -20.73 27.47
CA GLU A 447 -5.75 -21.29 26.31
C GLU A 447 -4.37 -20.63 26.18
N LYS A 448 -3.32 -21.46 26.11
CA LYS A 448 -1.92 -21.05 25.96
C LYS A 448 -1.75 -20.08 24.79
N GLY A 449 -1.79 -18.77 25.07
CA GLY A 449 -1.56 -17.74 24.06
C GLY A 449 -2.19 -16.36 24.30
N SER A 450 -3.17 -16.19 25.21
CA SER A 450 -3.82 -14.88 25.42
C SER A 450 -4.08 -14.52 26.89
N ASP A 451 -3.05 -14.60 27.74
CA ASP A 451 -3.10 -14.29 29.18
C ASP A 451 -2.98 -12.79 29.50
N THR A 452 -3.61 -11.94 28.70
CA THR A 452 -3.46 -10.48 28.78
C THR A 452 -4.83 -9.82 28.90
N SER A 453 -5.01 -9.06 29.98
CA SER A 453 -6.19 -8.23 30.25
C SER A 453 -5.86 -6.75 30.06
N ALA A 454 -6.87 -5.89 29.88
CA ALA A 454 -6.66 -4.47 29.61
C ALA A 454 -7.00 -3.59 30.82
N LEU A 455 -6.17 -2.57 31.07
CA LEU A 455 -6.42 -1.53 32.06
C LEU A 455 -6.25 -0.15 31.41
N VAL A 456 -7.26 0.71 31.56
CA VAL A 456 -7.23 2.08 31.04
C VAL A 456 -7.54 3.08 32.15
N ALA A 457 -6.64 4.02 32.39
CA ALA A 457 -6.78 5.09 33.37
C ALA A 457 -7.19 6.41 32.69
N VAL A 458 -8.27 7.03 33.17
CA VAL A 458 -8.83 8.27 32.62
C VAL A 458 -9.11 9.27 33.73
N GLY A 459 -8.57 10.49 33.59
CA GLY A 459 -8.86 11.64 34.43
C GLY A 459 -9.86 12.60 33.77
N ALA A 460 -10.22 13.65 34.51
CA ALA A 460 -10.99 14.77 33.99
C ALA A 460 -10.23 16.08 34.23
N GLN A 461 -10.20 16.94 33.21
CA GLN A 461 -9.60 18.27 33.26
C GLN A 461 -10.29 19.18 32.25
N ASP A 462 -10.59 20.43 32.61
CA ASP A 462 -11.14 21.45 31.71
C ASP A 462 -12.31 21.00 30.83
N GLN A 463 -13.25 20.23 31.43
CA GLN A 463 -14.42 19.66 30.72
C GLN A 463 -14.04 18.66 29.59
N LYS A 464 -12.85 18.05 29.69
CA LYS A 464 -12.33 17.02 28.80
C LYS A 464 -11.96 15.77 29.60
N ALA A 465 -12.11 14.61 28.97
CA ALA A 465 -11.60 13.35 29.48
C ALA A 465 -10.14 13.21 29.05
N VAL A 466 -9.25 12.83 29.96
CA VAL A 466 -7.81 12.69 29.69
C VAL A 466 -7.39 11.25 29.93
N ILE A 467 -7.02 10.52 28.88
CA ILE A 467 -6.47 9.17 28.99
C ILE A 467 -5.03 9.29 29.50
N LEU A 468 -4.81 8.85 30.74
CA LEU A 468 -3.53 8.94 31.47
C LEU A 468 -2.63 7.73 31.20
N GLY A 469 -3.23 6.59 30.84
CA GLY A 469 -2.49 5.36 30.59
C GLY A 469 -3.36 4.26 30.02
N VAL A 470 -2.74 3.42 29.20
CA VAL A 470 -3.29 2.18 28.64
C VAL A 470 -2.26 1.10 28.91
N HIS A 471 -2.65 0.04 29.62
CA HIS A 471 -1.74 -0.99 30.11
C HIS A 471 -2.28 -2.39 29.87
N GLU A 472 -1.36 -3.34 29.77
CA GLU A 472 -1.64 -4.76 29.85
C GLU A 472 -1.51 -5.23 31.31
N LEU A 473 -2.43 -6.10 31.71
CA LEU A 473 -2.34 -6.88 32.94
C LEU A 473 -1.98 -8.31 32.54
N HIS A 474 -0.93 -8.86 33.14
CA HIS A 474 -0.44 -10.20 32.83
C HIS A 474 -0.84 -11.22 33.89
N GLY A 475 -1.11 -12.44 33.44
CA GLY A 475 -1.35 -13.59 34.31
C GLY A 475 -2.81 -13.74 34.71
N HIS A 476 -3.05 -14.61 35.70
CA HIS A 476 -4.39 -14.88 36.19
C HIS A 476 -4.85 -13.78 37.15
N VAL A 477 -6.09 -13.90 37.63
CA VAL A 477 -6.72 -12.89 38.49
C VAL A 477 -5.89 -12.55 39.73
N GLU A 478 -5.19 -13.52 40.31
CA GLU A 478 -4.32 -13.33 41.48
C GLU A 478 -3.05 -12.55 41.16
N ASP A 479 -2.48 -12.74 39.95
CA ASP A 479 -1.29 -12.01 39.48
C ASP A 479 -1.64 -10.58 39.04
N ALA A 480 -2.84 -10.39 38.50
CA ALA A 480 -3.33 -9.09 38.04
C ALA A 480 -3.66 -8.15 39.20
N LEU A 481 -4.03 -8.67 40.38
CA LEU A 481 -4.45 -7.83 41.51
C LEU A 481 -3.35 -6.90 42.03
N PRO A 482 -2.10 -7.35 42.30
CA PRO A 482 -1.00 -6.45 42.64
C PRO A 482 -0.74 -5.38 41.57
N GLN A 483 -0.77 -5.75 40.28
CA GLN A 483 -0.59 -4.82 39.17
C GLN A 483 -1.67 -3.72 39.16
N ILE A 484 -2.93 -4.10 39.40
CA ILE A 484 -4.05 -3.15 39.52
C ILE A 484 -3.80 -2.16 40.66
N LEU A 485 -3.30 -2.63 41.81
CA LEU A 485 -2.99 -1.77 42.95
C LEU A 485 -1.85 -0.79 42.64
N ASP A 486 -0.80 -1.24 41.96
CA ASP A 486 0.32 -0.40 41.54
C ASP A 486 -0.14 0.69 40.56
N TYR A 487 -0.99 0.34 39.60
CA TYR A 487 -1.58 1.32 38.68
C TYR A 487 -2.57 2.25 39.37
N ALA A 488 -3.34 1.74 40.34
CA ALA A 488 -4.25 2.56 41.13
C ALA A 488 -3.48 3.64 41.91
N ASP A 489 -2.34 3.30 42.50
CA ASP A 489 -1.45 4.27 43.14
C ASP A 489 -0.85 5.24 42.14
N LYS A 490 -0.25 4.71 41.06
CA LYS A 490 0.44 5.50 40.02
C LYS A 490 -0.45 6.60 39.44
N TYR A 491 -1.74 6.31 39.26
CA TYR A 491 -2.70 7.24 38.65
C TYR A 491 -3.62 7.95 39.64
N ASN A 492 -3.38 7.84 40.94
CA ASN A 492 -4.24 8.37 41.99
C ASN A 492 -5.72 8.01 41.77
N CYS A 493 -5.98 6.71 41.67
CA CYS A 493 -7.26 6.16 41.29
C CYS A 493 -8.32 6.41 42.37
N HIS A 494 -9.34 7.16 41.98
CA HIS A 494 -10.54 7.44 42.75
C HIS A 494 -11.54 6.27 42.68
N THR A 495 -11.79 5.74 41.48
CA THR A 495 -12.79 4.68 41.25
C THR A 495 -12.25 3.63 40.30
N LEU A 496 -12.43 2.36 40.68
CA LEU A 496 -12.11 1.19 39.87
C LEU A 496 -13.40 0.65 39.23
N GLY A 497 -13.48 0.71 37.91
CA GLY A 497 -14.50 0.05 37.10
C GLY A 497 -14.06 -1.33 36.66
N VAL A 498 -14.81 -2.36 37.01
CA VAL A 498 -14.49 -3.75 36.60
C VAL A 498 -15.65 -4.34 35.85
N GLU A 499 -15.41 -4.86 34.65
CA GLU A 499 -16.46 -5.51 33.86
C GLU A 499 -17.02 -6.77 34.55
N LYS A 500 -18.36 -6.89 34.57
CA LYS A 500 -19.08 -8.05 35.08
C LYS A 500 -18.98 -9.26 34.13
N ALA A 501 -17.78 -9.79 33.99
CA ALA A 501 -17.48 -11.10 33.42
C ALA A 501 -17.00 -12.07 34.51
N ALA A 502 -16.85 -13.36 34.21
CA ALA A 502 -16.53 -14.36 35.24
C ALA A 502 -15.24 -14.06 36.04
N GLY A 503 -14.22 -13.44 35.43
CA GLY A 503 -12.98 -13.03 36.10
C GLY A 503 -13.14 -11.72 36.88
N GLY A 504 -13.94 -10.80 36.36
CA GLY A 504 -14.25 -9.53 37.02
C GLY A 504 -15.06 -9.69 38.31
N HIS A 505 -15.89 -10.73 38.43
CA HIS A 505 -16.61 -11.02 39.69
C HIS A 505 -15.69 -11.29 40.88
N TYR A 506 -14.55 -11.96 40.65
CA TYR A 506 -13.56 -12.19 41.70
C TYR A 506 -12.88 -10.88 42.08
N ILE A 507 -12.42 -10.09 41.09
CA ILE A 507 -11.77 -8.79 41.33
C ILE A 507 -12.71 -7.83 42.07
N LEU A 508 -13.98 -7.75 41.67
CA LEU A 508 -15.00 -6.94 42.35
C LEU A 508 -15.12 -7.32 43.82
N ARG A 509 -15.14 -8.61 44.14
CA ARG A 509 -15.23 -9.09 45.52
C ARG A 509 -13.95 -8.82 46.31
N SER A 510 -12.79 -9.03 45.68
CA SER A 510 -11.49 -8.81 46.31
C SER A 510 -11.26 -7.34 46.61
N LEU A 511 -11.41 -6.45 45.62
CA LEU A 511 -11.22 -5.00 45.79
C LEU A 511 -12.32 -4.33 46.63
N GLY A 512 -13.51 -4.94 46.72
CA GLY A 512 -14.57 -4.50 47.63
C GLY A 512 -14.27 -4.77 49.11
N ASN A 513 -13.29 -5.64 49.39
CA ASN A 513 -12.75 -5.88 50.72
C ASN A 513 -11.51 -4.99 50.97
N ASN A 514 -11.08 -4.86 52.22
CA ASN A 514 -9.80 -4.21 52.52
C ASN A 514 -8.65 -5.05 51.93
N VAL A 515 -7.96 -4.52 50.92
CA VAL A 515 -6.83 -5.17 50.26
C VAL A 515 -5.58 -4.34 50.50
N ALA A 516 -4.53 -4.97 51.03
CA ALA A 516 -3.26 -4.32 51.37
C ALA A 516 -3.43 -3.07 52.27
N GLY A 517 -4.42 -3.06 53.16
CA GLY A 517 -4.70 -1.93 54.05
C GLY A 517 -5.51 -0.81 53.39
N ARG A 518 -6.05 -1.00 52.18
CA ARG A 518 -6.75 0.04 51.40
C ARG A 518 -8.17 -0.37 51.08
N THR A 519 -9.02 0.63 50.90
CA THR A 519 -10.40 0.46 50.45
C THR A 519 -10.62 1.30 49.20
N PHE A 520 -11.09 0.65 48.14
CA PHE A 520 -11.34 1.29 46.85
C PHE A 520 -12.84 1.45 46.63
N ASN A 521 -13.22 2.55 45.99
CA ASN A 521 -14.54 2.68 45.42
C ASN A 521 -14.60 1.86 44.11
N VAL A 522 -15.25 0.71 44.16
CA VAL A 522 -15.32 -0.22 43.03
C VAL A 522 -16.72 -0.22 42.44
N VAL A 523 -16.81 0.05 41.13
CA VAL A 523 -18.07 0.03 40.39
C VAL A 523 -18.09 -1.10 39.37
N PRO A 524 -19.19 -1.84 39.27
CA PRO A 524 -19.33 -2.84 38.22
C PRO A 524 -19.63 -2.16 36.87
N LEU A 525 -18.88 -2.51 35.85
CA LEU A 525 -19.15 -2.15 34.46
C LEU A 525 -20.02 -3.23 33.82
N SER A 526 -21.05 -2.82 33.07
CA SER A 526 -21.93 -3.74 32.35
C SER A 526 -22.15 -3.23 30.93
N HIS A 527 -22.18 -4.15 29.98
CA HIS A 527 -22.48 -3.85 28.58
C HIS A 527 -23.98 -3.53 28.35
N GLU A 528 -24.88 -3.73 29.32
CA GLU A 528 -26.34 -3.48 29.20
C GLU A 528 -26.97 -4.09 27.93
N GLY A 529 -26.45 -5.22 27.45
CA GLY A 529 -26.88 -5.85 26.19
C GLY A 529 -26.54 -5.09 24.91
N ARG A 530 -25.75 -4.00 24.99
CA ARG A 530 -25.33 -3.21 23.82
C ARG A 530 -24.16 -3.84 23.07
N SER A 531 -24.16 -3.69 21.75
CA SER A 531 -23.01 -4.04 20.91
C SER A 531 -21.82 -3.13 21.19
N LYS A 532 -20.61 -3.62 20.87
CA LYS A 532 -19.33 -2.87 20.94
C LYS A 532 -19.42 -1.53 20.21
N ARG A 533 -20.01 -1.53 19.01
CA ARG A 533 -20.25 -0.31 18.22
C ARG A 533 -21.14 0.71 18.94
N ASN A 534 -22.19 0.25 19.61
CA ASN A 534 -23.07 1.14 20.37
C ASN A 534 -22.38 1.70 21.63
N ARG A 535 -21.43 0.96 22.22
CA ARG A 535 -20.59 1.50 23.32
C ARG A 535 -19.68 2.60 22.81
N GLN A 536 -18.95 2.34 21.73
CA GLN A 536 -18.08 3.35 21.10
C GLN A 536 -18.86 4.60 20.66
N ALA A 537 -20.08 4.44 20.13
CA ALA A 537 -20.91 5.54 19.68
C ALA A 537 -21.17 6.60 20.77
N LYS A 538 -21.18 6.22 22.06
CA LYS A 538 -21.37 7.17 23.17
C LYS A 538 -20.21 8.14 23.33
N ILE A 539 -18.98 7.68 23.09
CA ILE A 539 -17.79 8.52 23.23
C ILE A 539 -17.44 9.23 21.92
N LEU A 540 -18.00 8.77 20.79
CA LEU A 540 -17.68 9.28 19.46
C LEU A 540 -17.93 10.79 19.32
N GLY A 541 -19.09 11.27 19.80
CA GLY A 541 -19.42 12.70 19.76
C GLY A 541 -18.48 13.55 20.63
N LEU A 542 -18.08 13.02 21.79
CA LEU A 542 -17.13 13.67 22.69
C LEU A 542 -15.74 13.77 22.02
N ALA A 543 -15.27 12.66 21.46
CA ALA A 543 -13.96 12.57 20.83
C ALA A 543 -13.88 13.42 19.55
N ALA A 544 -14.93 13.40 18.72
CA ALA A 544 -15.03 14.25 17.52
C ALA A 544 -15.03 15.75 17.85
N SER A 545 -15.49 16.14 19.03
CA SER A 545 -15.45 17.54 19.50
C SER A 545 -14.11 17.96 20.15
N GLY A 546 -13.09 17.09 20.10
CA GLY A 546 -11.78 17.36 20.70
C GLY A 546 -11.78 17.37 22.24
N LYS A 547 -12.76 16.69 22.86
CA LYS A 547 -12.90 16.60 24.32
C LYS A 547 -12.33 15.32 24.92
N VAL A 548 -11.72 14.47 24.11
CA VAL A 548 -10.95 13.32 24.58
C VAL A 548 -9.47 13.60 24.28
N LEU A 549 -8.71 13.80 25.36
CA LEU A 549 -7.28 13.97 25.31
C LEU A 549 -6.59 12.65 25.66
N ILE A 550 -5.39 12.44 25.15
CA ILE A 550 -4.54 11.30 25.51
C ILE A 550 -3.13 11.80 25.79
N ARG A 551 -2.52 11.29 26.85
CA ARG A 551 -1.13 11.62 27.15
C ARG A 551 -0.21 11.16 26.00
N ALA A 552 0.64 12.07 25.52
CA ALA A 552 1.42 11.87 24.30
C ALA A 552 2.38 10.66 24.33
N ASP A 553 2.83 10.24 25.51
CA ASP A 553 3.81 9.16 25.72
C ASP A 553 3.18 7.76 25.90
N VAL A 554 1.87 7.60 25.73
CA VAL A 554 1.17 6.33 25.97
C VAL A 554 1.64 5.28 24.94
N PRO A 555 2.34 4.19 25.35
CA PRO A 555 2.96 3.28 24.39
C PRO A 555 1.98 2.52 23.49
N LEU A 556 0.76 2.29 23.98
CA LEU A 556 -0.29 1.50 23.30
C LEU A 556 -1.30 2.37 22.53
N ILE A 557 -1.01 3.65 22.28
CA ILE A 557 -1.92 4.57 21.57
C ILE A 557 -2.28 4.06 20.16
N GLU A 558 -1.31 3.54 19.41
CA GLU A 558 -1.55 3.02 18.06
C GLU A 558 -2.43 1.78 18.08
N THR A 559 -2.19 0.88 19.04
CA THR A 559 -3.01 -0.32 19.24
C THR A 559 -4.44 0.07 19.62
N LEU A 560 -4.61 1.03 20.54
CA LEU A 560 -5.92 1.56 20.91
C LEU A 560 -6.66 2.14 19.70
N HIS A 561 -5.99 2.97 18.88
CA HIS A 561 -6.60 3.50 17.65
C HIS A 561 -7.05 2.40 16.70
N GLN A 562 -6.24 1.37 16.52
CA GLN A 562 -6.57 0.23 15.67
C GLN A 562 -7.80 -0.51 16.18
N GLN A 563 -7.83 -0.84 17.48
CA GLN A 563 -8.98 -1.53 18.08
C GLN A 563 -10.27 -0.70 17.98
N GLN A 564 -10.19 0.62 18.23
CA GLN A 564 -11.34 1.51 18.03
C GLN A 564 -11.80 1.52 16.57
N ARG A 565 -10.89 1.55 15.59
CA ARG A 565 -11.27 1.45 14.17
C ARG A 565 -11.89 0.09 13.83
N SER A 566 -11.38 -1.01 14.39
CA SER A 566 -11.96 -2.34 14.20
C SER A 566 -13.39 -2.45 14.74
N ILE A 567 -13.66 -1.86 15.91
CA ILE A 567 -15.03 -1.75 16.45
C ILE A 567 -15.92 -0.91 15.51
N ALA A 568 -15.41 0.23 15.02
CA ALA A 568 -16.14 1.11 14.12
C ALA A 568 -16.52 0.43 12.78
N LEU A 569 -15.65 -0.45 12.30
CA LEU A 569 -15.79 -1.21 11.05
C LEU A 569 -16.52 -2.56 11.24
N ASP A 570 -16.94 -2.92 12.46
CA ASP A 570 -17.60 -4.20 12.79
C ASP A 570 -16.77 -5.44 12.40
N LYS A 571 -15.44 -5.37 12.54
CA LYS A 571 -14.54 -6.50 12.25
C LYS A 571 -14.58 -7.51 13.40
N LYS A 572 -15.12 -8.70 13.15
CA LYS A 572 -15.42 -9.74 14.16
C LYS A 572 -14.22 -10.50 14.77
N ARG A 573 -12.97 -10.29 14.31
CA ARG A 573 -11.84 -11.17 14.67
C ARG A 573 -10.65 -10.48 15.34
N ASP A 574 -10.70 -9.17 15.56
CA ASP A 574 -9.59 -8.45 16.15
C ASP A 574 -9.76 -8.37 17.67
N ARG A 575 -8.66 -8.48 18.41
CA ARG A 575 -8.59 -8.25 19.86
C ARG A 575 -9.01 -6.81 20.14
N ASP A 576 -9.88 -6.55 21.11
CA ASP A 576 -10.44 -5.22 21.35
C ASP A 576 -10.52 -4.78 22.82
N ASP A 577 -9.85 -5.51 23.70
CA ASP A 577 -9.85 -5.31 25.16
C ASP A 577 -9.51 -3.86 25.57
N TYR A 578 -8.51 -3.22 24.95
CA TYR A 578 -8.16 -1.83 25.29
C TYR A 578 -9.22 -0.84 24.83
N ALA A 579 -9.81 -1.06 23.65
CA ALA A 579 -10.87 -0.20 23.15
C ALA A 579 -12.13 -0.33 24.01
N ASP A 580 -12.49 -1.54 24.45
CA ASP A 580 -13.61 -1.75 25.36
C ASP A 580 -13.36 -1.10 26.73
N ALA A 581 -12.21 -1.35 27.37
CA ALA A 581 -11.83 -0.70 28.62
C ALA A 581 -11.80 0.84 28.48
N CYS A 582 -11.25 1.36 27.38
CA CYS A 582 -11.22 2.80 27.10
C CYS A 582 -12.62 3.37 26.92
N ASN A 583 -13.50 2.69 26.18
CA ASN A 583 -14.88 3.10 25.97
C ASN A 583 -15.64 3.19 27.29
N TYR A 584 -15.47 2.20 28.18
CA TYR A 584 -16.06 2.25 29.52
C TYR A 584 -15.50 3.39 30.36
N ALA A 585 -14.18 3.57 30.39
CA ALA A 585 -13.55 4.61 31.20
C ALA A 585 -13.99 6.02 30.78
N VAL A 586 -13.94 6.30 29.48
CA VAL A 586 -14.31 7.61 28.93
C VAL A 586 -15.82 7.87 29.09
N ASP A 587 -16.68 6.88 28.81
CA ASP A 587 -18.14 7.01 29.01
C ASP A 587 -18.48 7.28 30.48
N TRP A 588 -17.81 6.57 31.40
CA TRP A 588 -18.05 6.73 32.83
C TRP A 588 -17.61 8.11 33.32
N VAL A 589 -16.39 8.54 33.00
CA VAL A 589 -15.86 9.87 33.35
C VAL A 589 -16.73 10.97 32.75
N ASN A 590 -17.14 10.81 31.49
CA ASN A 590 -18.03 11.78 30.86
C ASN A 590 -19.38 11.89 31.58
N SER A 591 -19.99 10.74 31.91
CA SER A 591 -21.32 10.70 32.52
C SER A 591 -21.33 11.16 33.98
N HIS A 592 -20.29 10.83 34.74
CA HIS A 592 -20.26 11.05 36.20
C HIS A 592 -19.47 12.28 36.62
N TRP A 593 -18.46 12.70 35.85
CA TRP A 593 -17.61 13.83 36.20
C TRP A 593 -17.84 15.03 35.30
N LEU A 594 -17.67 14.86 33.98
CA LEU A 594 -17.78 16.00 33.06
C LEU A 594 -19.21 16.54 33.00
N SER A 595 -20.19 15.67 32.79
CA SER A 595 -21.61 16.06 32.67
C SER A 595 -22.21 16.57 33.98
N SER A 596 -21.68 16.13 35.12
CA SER A 596 -22.12 16.59 36.44
C SER A 596 -21.44 17.89 36.89
N GLY A 597 -20.34 18.28 36.23
CA GLY A 597 -19.52 19.44 36.61
C GLY A 597 -18.60 19.19 37.81
N PHE A 598 -18.44 17.94 38.23
CA PHE A 598 -17.58 17.54 39.35
C PHE A 598 -16.32 16.85 38.85
N THR A 599 -15.16 17.22 39.39
CA THR A 599 -13.90 16.51 39.16
C THR A 599 -13.32 16.10 40.50
N PRO A 600 -12.85 14.84 40.66
CA PRO A 600 -12.23 14.41 41.91
C PRO A 600 -10.97 15.25 42.19
N GLY A 601 -10.81 15.66 43.44
CA GLY A 601 -9.56 16.23 43.94
C GLY A 601 -8.58 15.14 44.34
N ASP A 602 -7.71 15.42 45.30
CA ASP A 602 -6.73 14.45 45.80
C ASP A 602 -7.43 13.28 46.50
N VAL A 603 -7.09 12.07 46.08
CA VAL A 603 -7.59 10.82 46.65
C VAL A 603 -6.72 10.39 47.83
N ARG A 604 -7.34 10.00 48.95
CA ARG A 604 -6.66 9.37 50.08
C ARG A 604 -7.33 8.05 50.43
N TRP A 605 -6.57 6.96 50.36
CA TRP A 605 -7.05 5.64 50.80
C TRP A 605 -6.85 5.50 52.31
N VAL A 606 -7.94 5.29 53.06
CA VAL A 606 -7.87 5.14 54.52
C VAL A 606 -7.65 3.66 54.87
N GLY A 607 -6.59 3.40 55.65
CA GLY A 607 -6.28 2.10 56.21
C GLY A 607 -6.38 2.10 57.73
N GLY A 608 -7.49 1.64 58.28
CA GLY A 608 -7.67 1.52 59.73
C GLY A 608 -9.02 0.92 60.12
N SER A 609 -9.09 0.33 61.32
CA SER A 609 -10.25 -0.39 61.89
C SER A 609 -11.52 0.44 62.09
N GLY A 610 -11.52 1.72 61.71
CA GLY A 610 -12.68 2.63 61.71
C GLY A 610 -13.15 3.08 60.33
N GLY A 611 -12.47 2.69 59.23
CA GLY A 611 -12.92 2.98 57.87
C GLY A 611 -14.03 2.04 57.43
N ILE A 612 -15.09 2.57 56.82
CA ILE A 612 -16.13 1.74 56.18
C ILE A 612 -15.52 1.09 54.94
N ALA A 613 -15.53 -0.24 54.86
CA ALA A 613 -15.06 -0.96 53.68
C ALA A 613 -15.77 -0.44 52.41
N GLY A 614 -14.98 -0.11 51.39
CA GLY A 614 -15.48 0.44 50.11
C GLY A 614 -15.64 1.97 50.06
N VAL A 615 -15.25 2.71 51.10
CA VAL A 615 -15.31 4.18 51.12
C VAL A 615 -13.91 4.77 51.01
N THR A 616 -13.58 5.34 49.85
CA THR A 616 -12.37 6.15 49.65
C THR A 616 -12.69 7.61 50.05
N GLU A 617 -11.91 8.20 50.97
CA GLU A 617 -12.08 9.60 51.32
C GLU A 617 -11.49 10.50 50.23
N VAL A 618 -12.31 11.40 49.72
CA VAL A 618 -11.98 12.25 48.57
C VAL A 618 -12.38 13.67 48.87
N THR A 619 -11.48 14.61 48.60
CA THR A 619 -11.80 16.03 48.65
C THR A 619 -12.41 16.42 47.30
N TRP A 620 -13.70 16.77 47.27
CA TRP A 620 -14.35 17.23 46.05
C TRP A 620 -14.09 18.73 45.85
N GLY A 621 -13.54 19.10 44.70
CA GLY A 621 -13.52 20.49 44.24
C GLY A 621 -14.73 20.76 43.34
N ARG A 622 -15.38 21.92 43.47
CA ARG A 622 -16.17 22.44 42.34
C ARG A 622 -15.16 22.79 41.26
N GLY A 623 -15.25 22.14 40.10
CA GLY A 623 -14.45 22.53 38.95
C GLY A 623 -14.59 24.04 38.74
N THR A 624 -13.48 24.73 38.51
CA THR A 624 -13.52 26.14 38.14
C THR A 624 -14.37 26.24 36.89
N HIS A 625 -15.60 26.76 37.01
CA HIS A 625 -16.40 27.08 35.84
C HIS A 625 -15.54 27.97 34.96
N ALA A 626 -15.21 27.50 33.74
CA ALA A 626 -14.70 28.39 32.71
C ALA A 626 -15.67 29.58 32.66
N ARG A 627 -15.18 30.77 33.02
CA ARG A 627 -15.96 32.01 32.93
C ARG A 627 -16.57 32.02 31.54
N ARG A 628 -17.90 31.94 31.43
CA ARG A 628 -18.57 32.28 30.18
C ARG A 628 -18.08 33.70 29.84
N PRO A 629 -17.47 33.93 28.66
CA PRO A 629 -17.14 35.28 28.25
C PRO A 629 -18.43 36.09 28.33
N SER A 630 -18.36 37.25 28.99
CA SER A 630 -19.48 38.16 29.04
C SER A 630 -19.94 38.54 27.63
N LEU A 631 -21.20 38.93 27.47
CA LEU A 631 -21.71 39.40 26.17
C LEU A 631 -20.87 40.58 25.62
N ALA A 632 -20.21 41.34 26.50
CA ALA A 632 -19.28 42.42 26.16
C ALA A 632 -17.94 41.92 25.57
N GLU A 633 -17.47 40.72 25.95
CA GLU A 633 -16.23 40.13 25.42
C GLU A 633 -16.43 39.46 24.05
N ARG A 634 -17.68 39.24 23.62
CA ARG A 634 -18.02 38.66 22.31
C ARG A 634 -18.11 39.68 21.17
N TYR A 635 -18.12 40.97 21.49
CA TYR A 635 -18.15 42.06 20.51
C TYR A 635 -16.99 43.03 20.76
N LYS A 636 -15.79 42.63 20.37
CA LYS A 636 -14.80 43.63 19.94
C LYS A 636 -15.09 43.96 18.48
N ILE A 637 -15.73 45.11 18.27
CA ILE A 637 -15.72 45.78 16.98
C ILE A 637 -14.24 46.04 16.67
N TRP A 638 -13.81 45.57 15.51
CA TRP A 638 -12.48 45.85 14.98
C TRP A 638 -12.43 47.35 14.63
N ASP A 639 -11.47 48.05 15.23
CA ASP A 639 -10.93 49.31 14.66
C ASP A 639 -9.87 48.96 13.61
#